data_AF-A0A838SAG0-F1
#
_entry.id   AF-A0A838SAG0-F1
#
_cell.length_a   1.000
_cell.length_b   1.000
_cell.length_c   1.000
_cell.angle_alpha   90.00
_cell.angle_beta   90.00
_cell.angle_gamma   90.00
#
_symmetry.space_group_name_H-M   'P 1'
#
loop_
_entity.id
_entity.type
_entity.pdbx_description
1 polymer ?
#
loop_
_entity_poly.entity_id
_entity_poly.type
_entity_poly.pdbx_seq_one_letter_code
_entity_poly.pdbx_strand_id
1 'polypeptide(L)'
;MNESERIQSYQTQCPDLRPALIRDFVQQMDPDYFESFPPAAILEHVALANQLTFERPCAISIRTLPTRQFQLTLVGYDYFSEFATFCGVLSSFGLDIREATIFTSLEKMAPTLSSTPSLQGLTSTGTSSQATRGLTRKIVVDVFHVQALEDLKFAKPEQREFQEMVTALLILLQKNQIRQARRQVNRRLIENLENMRQKPTEMVHPVHITFSNPRGSHETILDISSTDTPAFLYTFANALAMRGIYIVKAKIEVANHRVRNRLYVRGRQGGKIEGKGEQQELRTAATLLKEFTHYLRWAPDPGKALDHFDQFLDLWLEQANTPSHLTKLSQASTLERLAQLFGSSDYLWEDLLRRQHDNLLPMMNQYQKGPLIRSKSVLSKAIEPLLLKAKTPVDKKQRLNQWKDEELFRIDMRHLLENSPLPDFSMALTNLADVILNQALLHSQQAINPKASLTTPPSMAIFGLGKLGGGELGYASDIEILFVYQMPGKPSRGQTTQEFSDYFERWAQEFLQWIEAKQEGIFHLDTRLRPHGEKGLLANSLHEIQRYYAPQGGAAPFERQALLKLRFLAGNRAVGKAVEHHRDQFVYAPDPWDLQTALHLRERQIKELVQPGTTHVKYGAGGLLDVEYTVQYLQLMHGHDHPSIRTPNTIEAIDHLSGEGLFTLEDGAQLKDDYLYFRQLIDGLRIVRGHAQDLVLPPSGSDEMVFLARRLGMLTTNWLQGADDLEHAIHTRMTKIRKQFLQRFPKQ
;
A
#
# COMPACT_ATOMS: atom_id res chain seq x y z
N MET A 1 -50.50 18.59 -17.63
CA MET A 1 -51.32 17.60 -16.90
C MET A 1 -51.05 17.75 -15.43
N ASN A 2 -52.08 17.84 -14.60
CA ASN A 2 -51.93 17.75 -13.15
C ASN A 2 -51.61 16.30 -12.72
N GLU A 3 -51.24 16.10 -11.46
CA GLU A 3 -50.84 14.78 -10.92
C GLU A 3 -51.89 13.69 -11.18
N SER A 4 -53.16 13.99 -10.87
CA SER A 4 -54.29 13.07 -11.02
C SER A 4 -54.52 12.65 -12.49
N GLU A 5 -54.42 13.59 -13.43
CA GLU A 5 -54.50 13.31 -14.86
C GLU A 5 -53.37 12.40 -15.33
N ARG A 6 -52.13 12.59 -14.82
CA ARG A 6 -50.98 11.74 -15.16
C ARG A 6 -51.21 10.30 -14.70
N ILE A 7 -51.62 10.13 -13.45
CA ILE A 7 -51.89 8.81 -12.87
C ILE A 7 -52.95 8.07 -13.68
N GLN A 8 -54.07 8.73 -14.00
CA GLN A 8 -55.16 8.11 -14.75
C GLN A 8 -54.76 7.76 -16.19
N SER A 9 -54.02 8.64 -16.86
CA SER A 9 -53.50 8.40 -18.22
C SER A 9 -52.54 7.22 -18.27
N TYR A 10 -51.59 7.14 -17.33
CA TYR A 10 -50.62 6.04 -17.28
C TYR A 10 -51.24 4.71 -16.88
N GLN A 11 -52.22 4.71 -15.96
CA GLN A 11 -52.99 3.51 -15.62
C GLN A 11 -53.75 2.95 -16.84
N THR A 12 -54.28 3.82 -17.70
CA THR A 12 -55.00 3.41 -18.90
C THR A 12 -54.07 2.82 -19.96
N GLN A 13 -52.86 3.36 -20.09
CA GLN A 13 -51.87 2.93 -21.09
C GLN A 13 -51.07 1.69 -20.66
N CYS A 14 -51.07 1.34 -19.38
CA CYS A 14 -50.35 0.18 -18.83
C CYS A 14 -51.21 -0.58 -17.81
N PRO A 15 -52.26 -1.31 -18.27
CA PRO A 15 -53.18 -2.01 -17.39
C PRO A 15 -52.50 -3.14 -16.58
N ASP A 16 -51.38 -3.68 -17.09
CA ASP A 16 -50.62 -4.74 -16.44
C ASP A 16 -49.75 -4.24 -15.26
N LEU A 17 -49.58 -2.93 -15.11
CA LEU A 17 -48.80 -2.33 -14.02
C LEU A 17 -49.68 -2.01 -12.82
N ARG A 18 -49.14 -2.22 -11.62
CA ARG A 18 -49.87 -2.04 -10.36
C ARG A 18 -50.26 -0.55 -10.18
N PRO A 19 -51.55 -0.22 -9.95
CA PRO A 19 -52.00 1.18 -9.78
C PRO A 19 -51.29 1.94 -8.65
N ALA A 20 -50.94 1.24 -7.57
CA ALA A 20 -50.20 1.81 -6.43
C ALA A 20 -48.76 2.20 -6.82
N LEU A 21 -48.10 1.41 -7.67
CA LEU A 21 -46.76 1.70 -8.18
C LEU A 21 -46.76 2.98 -9.02
N ILE A 22 -47.71 3.10 -9.95
CA ILE A 22 -47.85 4.30 -10.81
C ILE A 22 -48.08 5.55 -9.94
N ARG A 23 -48.96 5.45 -8.95
CA ARG A 23 -49.25 6.56 -8.02
C ARG A 23 -48.00 6.96 -7.24
N ASP A 24 -47.35 6.01 -6.59
CA ASP A 24 -46.16 6.29 -5.79
C ASP A 24 -45.02 6.84 -6.66
N PHE A 25 -44.83 6.32 -7.88
CA PHE A 25 -43.84 6.83 -8.82
C PHE A 25 -44.14 8.29 -9.18
N VAL A 26 -45.37 8.60 -9.58
CA VAL A 26 -45.73 9.97 -9.97
C VAL A 26 -45.58 10.96 -8.81
N GLN A 27 -45.93 10.54 -7.59
CA GLN A 27 -45.85 11.37 -6.38
C GLN A 27 -44.43 11.61 -5.88
N GLN A 28 -43.52 10.67 -6.14
CA GLN A 28 -42.15 10.73 -5.64
C GLN A 28 -41.20 11.40 -6.64
N MET A 29 -41.56 11.56 -7.92
CA MET A 29 -40.67 12.20 -8.89
C MET A 29 -40.75 13.73 -8.87
N ASP A 30 -39.60 14.37 -9.08
CA ASP A 30 -39.48 15.82 -9.19
C ASP A 30 -40.34 16.39 -10.35
N PRO A 31 -40.98 17.56 -10.23
CA PRO A 31 -41.75 18.15 -11.33
C PRO A 31 -40.96 18.27 -12.65
N ASP A 32 -39.67 18.62 -12.59
CA ASP A 32 -38.81 18.77 -13.76
C ASP A 32 -38.59 17.44 -14.50
N TYR A 33 -38.77 16.28 -13.82
CA TYR A 33 -38.70 14.97 -14.44
C TYR A 33 -39.75 14.80 -15.55
N PHE A 34 -40.97 15.27 -15.30
CA PHE A 34 -42.08 15.13 -16.25
C PHE A 34 -41.98 16.13 -17.41
N GLU A 35 -41.19 17.18 -17.26
CA GLU A 35 -40.84 18.10 -18.35
C GLU A 35 -39.69 17.56 -19.20
N SER A 36 -38.82 16.75 -18.59
CA SER A 36 -37.62 16.20 -19.23
C SER A 36 -37.88 14.95 -20.06
N PHE A 37 -38.94 14.18 -19.75
CA PHE A 37 -39.22 12.92 -20.42
C PHE A 37 -40.61 12.88 -21.08
N PRO A 38 -40.72 12.35 -22.31
CA PRO A 38 -42.02 12.15 -22.96
C PRO A 38 -42.81 11.02 -22.26
N PRO A 39 -44.15 11.02 -22.36
CA PRO A 39 -45.01 10.01 -21.73
C PRO A 39 -44.60 8.57 -22.00
N ALA A 40 -44.18 8.23 -23.22
CA ALA A 40 -43.76 6.88 -23.58
C ALA A 40 -42.50 6.42 -22.82
N ALA A 41 -41.53 7.32 -22.61
CA ALA A 41 -40.33 7.01 -21.83
C ALA A 41 -40.68 6.84 -20.34
N ILE A 42 -41.58 7.68 -19.82
CA ILE A 42 -42.04 7.56 -18.44
C ILE A 42 -42.68 6.20 -18.18
N LEU A 43 -43.50 5.68 -19.11
CA LEU A 43 -44.07 4.34 -18.99
C LEU A 43 -43.02 3.23 -18.96
N GLU A 44 -41.96 3.34 -19.79
CA GLU A 44 -40.81 2.43 -19.73
C GLU A 44 -40.13 2.50 -18.35
N HIS A 45 -39.94 3.70 -17.79
CA HIS A 45 -39.32 3.87 -16.47
C HIS A 45 -40.16 3.23 -15.36
N VAL A 46 -41.50 3.36 -15.40
CA VAL A 46 -42.39 2.69 -14.43
C VAL A 46 -42.35 1.18 -14.60
N ALA A 47 -42.27 0.67 -15.84
CA ALA A 47 -42.15 -0.77 -16.09
C ALA A 47 -40.82 -1.33 -15.56
N LEU A 48 -39.72 -0.58 -15.67
CA LEU A 48 -38.43 -0.93 -15.05
C LEU A 48 -38.52 -0.88 -13.52
N ALA A 49 -39.16 0.15 -12.95
CA ALA A 49 -39.38 0.27 -11.51
C ALA A 49 -40.16 -0.93 -10.93
N ASN A 50 -41.06 -1.54 -11.71
CA ASN A 50 -41.82 -2.71 -11.29
C ASN A 50 -40.94 -3.97 -11.12
N GLN A 51 -39.75 -4.01 -11.73
CA GLN A 51 -38.82 -5.15 -11.64
C GLN A 51 -37.95 -5.11 -10.38
N LEU A 52 -37.97 -4.00 -9.62
CA LEU A 52 -37.10 -3.82 -8.48
C LEU A 52 -37.52 -4.70 -7.30
N THR A 53 -36.56 -5.45 -6.77
CA THR A 53 -36.69 -6.24 -5.54
C THR A 53 -35.45 -6.04 -4.66
N PHE A 54 -35.46 -6.61 -3.45
CA PHE A 54 -34.27 -6.56 -2.59
C PHE A 54 -33.07 -7.28 -3.22
N GLU A 55 -33.27 -8.38 -3.95
CA GLU A 55 -32.21 -9.09 -4.69
C GLU A 55 -31.87 -8.44 -6.04
N ARG A 56 -32.79 -7.63 -6.57
CA ARG A 56 -32.64 -6.93 -7.85
C ARG A 56 -32.76 -5.42 -7.65
N PRO A 57 -31.69 -4.76 -7.15
CA PRO A 57 -31.75 -3.34 -6.77
C PRO A 57 -31.83 -2.37 -7.95
N CYS A 58 -31.63 -2.85 -9.19
CA CYS A 58 -31.83 -2.07 -10.40
C CYS A 58 -32.35 -2.91 -11.58
N ALA A 59 -32.92 -2.19 -12.55
CA ALA A 59 -33.29 -2.69 -13.86
C ALA A 59 -32.75 -1.73 -14.93
N ILE A 60 -32.20 -2.30 -16.00
CA ILE A 60 -31.50 -1.55 -17.04
C ILE A 60 -32.11 -1.94 -18.40
N SER A 61 -32.56 -0.95 -19.15
CA SER A 61 -32.92 -1.08 -20.56
C SER A 61 -31.78 -0.54 -21.43
N ILE A 62 -31.42 -1.28 -22.48
CA ILE A 62 -30.38 -0.87 -23.43
C ILE A 62 -30.98 -0.89 -24.83
N ARG A 63 -31.15 0.29 -25.43
CA ARG A 63 -31.59 0.45 -26.81
C ARG A 63 -30.39 0.80 -27.68
N THR A 64 -30.11 -0.05 -28.67
CA THR A 64 -29.08 0.22 -29.69
C THR A 64 -29.59 1.23 -30.71
N LEU A 65 -28.82 2.28 -30.95
CA LEU A 65 -29.05 3.31 -31.96
C LEU A 65 -28.05 3.13 -33.12
N PRO A 66 -28.24 3.79 -34.28
CA PRO A 66 -27.26 3.77 -35.37
C PRO A 66 -25.87 4.25 -34.93
N THR A 67 -24.83 3.96 -35.71
CA THR A 67 -23.47 4.56 -35.52
C THR A 67 -22.82 4.30 -34.14
N ARG A 68 -22.94 3.08 -33.58
CA ARG A 68 -22.34 2.69 -32.28
C ARG A 68 -22.84 3.51 -31.08
N GLN A 69 -24.03 4.08 -31.21
CA GLN A 69 -24.69 4.82 -30.14
C GLN A 69 -25.68 3.92 -29.40
N PHE A 70 -25.86 4.19 -28.11
CA PHE A 70 -26.76 3.44 -27.25
C PHE A 70 -27.49 4.40 -26.32
N GLN A 71 -28.77 4.13 -26.08
CA GLN A 71 -29.52 4.74 -24.99
C GLN A 71 -29.64 3.70 -23.87
N LEU A 72 -29.14 4.04 -22.68
CA LEU A 72 -29.22 3.22 -21.48
C LEU A 72 -30.15 3.91 -20.50
N THR A 73 -31.20 3.21 -20.09
CA THR A 73 -32.13 3.66 -19.06
C THR A 73 -31.96 2.78 -17.85
N LEU A 74 -31.51 3.35 -16.75
CA LEU A 74 -31.42 2.72 -15.45
C LEU A 74 -32.58 3.20 -14.59
N VAL A 75 -33.26 2.25 -13.94
CA VAL A 75 -34.09 2.53 -12.77
C VAL A 75 -33.61 1.66 -11.62
N GLY A 76 -33.36 2.24 -10.45
CA GLY A 76 -32.85 1.49 -9.30
C GLY A 76 -33.16 2.16 -7.98
N TYR A 77 -32.86 1.48 -6.86
CA TYR A 77 -32.92 2.11 -5.55
C TYR A 77 -31.82 3.17 -5.40
N ASP A 78 -32.18 4.25 -4.73
CA ASP A 78 -31.26 5.32 -4.35
C ASP A 78 -30.29 4.82 -3.27
N TYR A 79 -29.01 4.83 -3.60
CA TYR A 79 -27.90 4.54 -2.70
C TYR A 79 -26.83 5.60 -2.87
N PHE A 80 -26.22 6.04 -1.78
CA PHE A 80 -25.10 6.97 -1.86
C PHE A 80 -23.98 6.44 -2.79
N SER A 81 -23.51 7.28 -3.72
CA SER A 81 -22.43 6.99 -4.69
C SER A 81 -22.83 6.08 -5.86
N GLU A 82 -24.11 5.80 -6.05
CA GLU A 82 -24.66 5.11 -7.22
C GLU A 82 -24.30 5.83 -8.53
N PHE A 83 -24.52 7.15 -8.63
CA PHE A 83 -24.29 7.88 -9.88
C PHE A 83 -22.82 7.80 -10.32
N ALA A 84 -21.89 7.93 -9.37
CA ALA A 84 -20.47 7.73 -9.62
C ALA A 84 -20.19 6.31 -10.10
N THR A 85 -20.74 5.30 -9.41
CA THR A 85 -20.61 3.88 -9.79
C THR A 85 -21.04 3.65 -11.23
N PHE A 86 -22.19 4.19 -11.65
CA PHE A 86 -22.67 4.10 -13.01
C PHE A 86 -21.74 4.72 -14.05
N CYS A 87 -21.32 5.96 -13.81
CA CYS A 87 -20.40 6.65 -14.72
C CYS A 87 -19.09 5.87 -14.91
N GLY A 88 -18.59 5.26 -13.83
CA GLY A 88 -17.37 4.47 -13.88
C GLY A 88 -17.56 3.14 -14.61
N VAL A 89 -18.70 2.46 -14.42
CA VAL A 89 -18.99 1.24 -15.19
C VAL A 89 -19.11 1.56 -16.69
N LEU A 90 -19.87 2.59 -17.07
CA LEU A 90 -19.97 3.04 -18.47
C LEU A 90 -18.59 3.29 -19.08
N SER A 91 -17.77 4.08 -18.38
CA SER A 91 -16.40 4.39 -18.81
C SER A 91 -15.53 3.13 -18.91
N SER A 92 -15.68 2.16 -18.00
CA SER A 92 -14.93 0.91 -18.03
C SER A 92 -15.36 -0.03 -19.15
N PHE A 93 -16.55 0.13 -19.74
CA PHE A 93 -16.93 -0.55 -20.99
C PHE A 93 -16.59 0.28 -22.25
N GLY A 94 -15.85 1.38 -22.08
CA GLY A 94 -15.47 2.28 -23.18
C GLY A 94 -16.66 2.97 -23.84
N LEU A 95 -17.70 3.25 -23.05
CA LEU A 95 -18.87 4.01 -23.46
C LEU A 95 -18.67 5.47 -23.05
N ASP A 96 -18.53 6.32 -24.06
CA ASP A 96 -18.40 7.76 -23.90
C ASP A 96 -19.77 8.41 -23.72
N ILE A 97 -19.96 9.21 -22.67
CA ILE A 97 -21.26 9.79 -22.31
C ILE A 97 -21.47 11.07 -23.12
N ARG A 98 -22.44 11.08 -24.03
CA ARG A 98 -22.77 12.23 -24.88
C ARG A 98 -23.81 13.14 -24.25
N GLU A 99 -24.81 12.53 -23.66
CA GLU A 99 -25.88 13.21 -22.93
C GLU A 99 -26.33 12.33 -21.77
N ALA A 100 -26.66 12.94 -20.63
CA ALA A 100 -27.31 12.21 -19.55
C ALA A 100 -28.28 13.09 -18.78
N THR A 101 -29.40 12.49 -18.38
CA THR A 101 -30.44 13.13 -17.56
C THR A 101 -30.75 12.22 -16.37
N ILE A 102 -30.55 12.74 -15.17
CA ILE A 102 -30.48 11.98 -13.91
C ILE A 102 -31.45 12.60 -12.91
N PHE A 103 -32.30 11.77 -12.30
CA PHE A 103 -33.27 12.19 -11.30
C PHE A 103 -33.37 11.22 -10.14
N THR A 104 -33.15 11.72 -8.92
CA THR A 104 -33.52 11.03 -7.68
C THR A 104 -34.91 11.45 -7.23
N SER A 105 -35.72 10.48 -6.81
CA SER A 105 -37.05 10.73 -6.23
C SER A 105 -37.00 11.52 -4.90
N LEU A 106 -38.00 12.38 -4.68
CA LEU A 106 -38.23 13.20 -3.50
C LEU A 106 -38.61 12.36 -2.26
N GLU A 107 -38.34 12.91 -1.08
CA GLU A 107 -38.64 12.29 0.20
C GLU A 107 -40.14 12.47 0.58
N LYS A 108 -40.82 11.40 0.99
CA LYS A 108 -42.13 11.54 1.66
C LYS A 108 -41.89 12.20 3.02
N MET A 109 -42.43 13.38 3.27
CA MET A 109 -42.58 13.88 4.64
C MET A 109 -43.50 12.90 5.39
N ALA A 110 -42.93 12.05 6.24
CA ALA A 110 -43.74 11.27 7.18
C ALA A 110 -44.37 12.23 8.21
N PRO A 111 -45.63 12.02 8.64
CA PRO A 111 -46.13 12.68 9.83
C PRO A 111 -45.24 12.28 11.00
N THR A 112 -44.85 13.26 11.81
CA THR A 112 -44.03 13.09 13.01
C THR A 112 -44.53 11.92 13.87
N LEU A 113 -43.75 10.84 13.92
CA LEU A 113 -43.84 9.81 14.94
C LEU A 113 -42.59 9.88 15.80
N SER A 114 -42.82 10.24 17.06
CA SER A 114 -41.86 10.23 18.16
C SER A 114 -41.20 8.86 18.36
N SER A 115 -39.94 8.91 18.81
CA SER A 115 -39.15 7.84 19.45
C SER A 115 -38.75 6.61 18.62
N THR A 116 -37.42 6.45 18.46
CA THR A 116 -36.61 5.22 18.28
C THR A 116 -37.33 3.90 17.95
N PRO A 117 -36.99 3.22 16.83
CA PRO A 117 -37.26 1.80 16.68
C PRO A 117 -36.11 0.97 17.28
N SER A 118 -36.44 0.19 18.31
CA SER A 118 -35.61 -0.85 18.91
C SER A 118 -35.39 -2.02 17.95
N LEU A 119 -34.18 -2.58 17.96
CA LEU A 119 -33.81 -3.86 17.36
C LEU A 119 -34.40 -5.00 18.19
N GLN A 120 -35.69 -5.33 18.02
CA GLN A 120 -36.28 -6.59 18.49
C GLN A 120 -37.65 -6.80 17.83
N GLY A 121 -37.72 -7.70 16.84
CA GLY A 121 -38.99 -8.13 16.25
C GLY A 121 -38.94 -8.47 14.76
N LEU A 122 -38.10 -9.43 14.35
CA LEU A 122 -38.20 -10.07 13.02
C LEU A 122 -38.28 -11.59 13.17
N THR A 123 -39.33 -12.03 13.85
CA THR A 123 -39.85 -13.39 13.72
C THR A 123 -41.37 -13.31 13.61
N SER A 124 -41.86 -12.93 12.43
CA SER A 124 -43.21 -13.33 12.02
C SER A 124 -43.19 -13.76 10.56
N THR A 125 -43.33 -15.07 10.38
CA THR A 125 -43.72 -15.73 9.13
C THR A 125 -45.17 -15.34 8.85
N GLY A 126 -45.37 -14.21 8.19
CA GLY A 126 -46.67 -13.73 7.73
C GLY A 126 -46.67 -13.58 6.22
N THR A 127 -47.31 -14.52 5.52
CA THR A 127 -47.76 -14.39 4.14
C THR A 127 -48.73 -13.22 4.01
N SER A 128 -48.19 -12.01 3.90
CA SER A 128 -48.92 -10.79 3.56
C SER A 128 -48.83 -10.58 2.05
N SER A 129 -49.98 -10.55 1.40
CA SER A 129 -50.16 -10.46 -0.05
C SER A 129 -49.25 -9.43 -0.72
N GLN A 130 -48.46 -9.86 -1.71
CA GLN A 130 -47.69 -8.98 -2.62
C GLN A 130 -48.56 -8.00 -3.43
N ALA A 131 -49.90 -8.11 -3.37
CA ALA A 131 -50.87 -7.34 -4.15
C ALA A 131 -51.00 -5.84 -3.76
N THR A 132 -50.43 -5.39 -2.63
CA THR A 132 -50.70 -4.04 -2.08
C THR A 132 -49.48 -3.14 -1.86
N ARG A 133 -48.25 -3.55 -2.18
CA ARG A 133 -47.04 -2.73 -1.93
C ARG A 133 -46.60 -1.91 -3.15
N GLY A 134 -46.63 -0.59 -3.07
CA GLY A 134 -46.03 0.36 -4.03
C GLY A 134 -44.53 0.62 -3.77
N LEU A 135 -43.98 1.78 -4.17
CA LEU A 135 -42.55 2.10 -3.96
C LEU A 135 -42.28 2.40 -2.48
N THR A 136 -41.48 1.55 -1.84
CA THR A 136 -41.16 1.64 -0.40
C THR A 136 -39.84 2.37 -0.11
N ARG A 137 -39.06 2.72 -1.13
CA ARG A 137 -37.75 3.37 -1.06
C ARG A 137 -37.61 4.39 -2.19
N LYS A 138 -36.73 5.37 -1.97
CA LYS A 138 -36.30 6.30 -3.02
C LYS A 138 -35.71 5.52 -4.19
N ILE A 139 -35.98 6.01 -5.39
CA ILE A 139 -35.46 5.47 -6.64
C ILE A 139 -34.71 6.54 -7.40
N VAL A 140 -33.81 6.08 -8.26
CA VAL A 140 -33.13 6.89 -9.26
C VAL A 140 -33.61 6.47 -10.65
N VAL A 141 -33.73 7.46 -11.54
CA VAL A 141 -34.01 7.27 -12.96
C VAL A 141 -32.95 8.01 -13.75
N ASP A 142 -32.05 7.22 -14.35
CA ASP A 142 -30.87 7.72 -15.04
C ASP A 142 -30.92 7.30 -16.50
N VAL A 143 -30.99 8.28 -17.40
CA VAL A 143 -31.01 8.05 -18.84
C VAL A 143 -29.73 8.59 -19.45
N PHE A 144 -28.94 7.71 -20.04
CA PHE A 144 -27.68 8.02 -20.71
C PHE A 144 -27.78 7.77 -22.21
N HIS A 145 -27.32 8.73 -23.00
CA HIS A 145 -26.97 8.53 -24.40
C HIS A 145 -25.45 8.45 -24.50
N VAL A 146 -24.97 7.29 -24.94
CA VAL A 146 -23.54 6.98 -24.99
C VAL A 146 -23.12 6.54 -26.38
N GLN A 147 -21.83 6.65 -26.64
CA GLN A 147 -21.20 6.17 -27.86
C GLN A 147 -20.03 5.25 -27.52
N ALA A 148 -19.99 4.06 -28.13
CA ALA A 148 -18.84 3.16 -27.97
C ALA A 148 -17.64 3.69 -28.77
N LEU A 149 -16.45 3.58 -28.18
CA LEU A 149 -15.18 3.96 -28.80
C LEU A 149 -14.84 3.11 -30.04
N GLU A 150 -13.94 3.61 -30.89
CA GLU A 150 -13.80 3.10 -32.26
C GLU A 150 -13.42 1.61 -32.38
N ASP A 151 -12.72 1.07 -31.39
CA ASP A 151 -12.21 -0.30 -31.37
C ASP A 151 -12.96 -1.24 -30.42
N LEU A 152 -13.99 -0.74 -29.70
CA LEU A 152 -14.71 -1.51 -28.68
C LEU A 152 -16.08 -1.99 -29.17
N LYS A 153 -16.39 -3.26 -28.89
CA LYS A 153 -17.69 -3.86 -29.16
C LYS A 153 -18.55 -3.80 -27.90
N PHE A 154 -19.79 -3.30 -28.04
CA PHE A 154 -20.80 -3.34 -26.99
C PHE A 154 -22.03 -4.13 -27.47
N ALA A 155 -21.79 -5.40 -27.81
CA ALA A 155 -22.80 -6.31 -28.32
C ALA A 155 -23.53 -7.02 -27.16
N LYS A 156 -24.37 -8.00 -27.47
CA LYS A 156 -25.22 -8.68 -26.47
C LYS A 156 -24.43 -9.31 -25.30
N PRO A 157 -23.25 -9.95 -25.52
CA PRO A 157 -22.45 -10.47 -24.41
C PRO A 157 -21.95 -9.37 -23.47
N GLU A 158 -21.38 -8.29 -24.02
CA GLU A 158 -20.84 -7.17 -23.23
C GLU A 158 -21.96 -6.38 -22.55
N GLN A 159 -23.13 -6.26 -23.18
CA GLN A 159 -24.34 -5.69 -22.56
C GLN A 159 -24.79 -6.50 -21.35
N ARG A 160 -24.76 -7.83 -21.42
CA ARG A 160 -25.12 -8.70 -20.31
C ARG A 160 -24.12 -8.57 -19.16
N GLU A 161 -22.82 -8.58 -19.48
CA GLU A 161 -21.76 -8.38 -18.50
C GLU A 161 -21.88 -7.01 -17.81
N PHE A 162 -22.19 -5.95 -18.58
CA PHE A 162 -22.47 -4.62 -18.04
C PHE A 162 -23.61 -4.64 -17.03
N GLN A 163 -24.74 -5.29 -17.37
CA GLN A 163 -25.90 -5.38 -16.47
C GLN A 163 -25.60 -6.18 -15.20
N GLU A 164 -24.88 -7.30 -15.33
CA GLU A 164 -24.45 -8.13 -14.20
C GLU A 164 -23.51 -7.35 -13.26
N MET A 165 -22.53 -6.63 -13.83
CA MET A 165 -21.60 -5.80 -13.06
C MET A 165 -22.30 -4.67 -12.32
N VAL A 166 -23.17 -3.91 -12.99
CA VAL A 166 -23.95 -2.85 -12.33
C VAL A 166 -24.74 -3.43 -11.17
N THR A 167 -25.46 -4.53 -11.40
CA THR A 167 -26.30 -5.15 -10.36
C THR A 167 -25.47 -5.57 -9.16
N ALA A 168 -24.32 -6.21 -9.38
CA ALA A 168 -23.40 -6.60 -8.31
C ALA A 168 -22.89 -5.40 -7.50
N LEU A 169 -22.55 -4.30 -8.17
CA LEU A 169 -22.08 -3.08 -7.51
C LEU A 169 -23.18 -2.42 -6.66
N LEU A 170 -24.42 -2.37 -7.13
CA LEU A 170 -25.52 -1.82 -6.33
C LEU A 170 -25.84 -2.70 -5.11
N ILE A 171 -25.66 -4.02 -5.20
CA ILE A 171 -25.76 -4.92 -4.04
C ILE A 171 -24.67 -4.58 -3.01
N LEU A 172 -23.45 -4.20 -3.43
CA LEU A 172 -22.42 -3.71 -2.51
C LEU A 172 -22.83 -2.39 -1.86
N LEU A 173 -23.37 -1.44 -2.63
CA LEU A 173 -23.86 -0.15 -2.10
C LEU A 173 -25.01 -0.36 -1.09
N GLN A 174 -25.94 -1.27 -1.39
CA GLN A 174 -27.02 -1.70 -0.50
C GLN A 174 -26.53 -2.24 0.84
N LYS A 175 -25.36 -2.90 0.85
CA LYS A 175 -24.67 -3.39 2.05
C LYS A 175 -23.75 -2.33 2.70
N ASN A 176 -23.81 -1.08 2.23
CA ASN A 176 -22.94 0.03 2.63
C ASN A 176 -21.43 -0.24 2.39
N GLN A 177 -21.10 -1.06 1.39
CA GLN A 177 -19.73 -1.42 1.01
C GLN A 177 -19.20 -0.51 -0.12
N ILE A 178 -19.35 0.80 0.04
CA ILE A 178 -19.04 1.83 -0.99
C ILE A 178 -17.58 1.73 -1.46
N ARG A 179 -16.63 1.55 -0.53
CA ARG A 179 -15.20 1.41 -0.86
C ARG A 179 -14.92 0.20 -1.76
N GLN A 180 -15.61 -0.91 -1.53
CA GLN A 180 -15.44 -2.13 -2.33
C GLN A 180 -16.01 -1.94 -3.75
N ALA A 181 -17.20 -1.34 -3.86
CA ALA A 181 -17.79 -1.01 -5.16
C ALA A 181 -16.86 -0.11 -6.00
N ARG A 182 -16.33 0.95 -5.39
CA ARG A 182 -15.37 1.87 -6.04
C ARG A 182 -14.10 1.16 -6.49
N ARG A 183 -13.51 0.30 -5.66
CA ARG A 183 -12.32 -0.48 -6.02
C ARG A 183 -12.57 -1.35 -7.25
N GLN A 184 -13.72 -2.03 -7.33
CA GLN A 184 -14.09 -2.84 -8.50
C GLN A 184 -14.26 -2.00 -9.77
N VAL A 185 -14.91 -0.82 -9.66
CA VAL A 185 -15.05 0.11 -10.79
C VAL A 185 -13.70 0.64 -11.26
N ASN A 186 -12.88 1.14 -10.32
CA ASN A 186 -11.54 1.65 -10.62
C ASN A 186 -10.70 0.59 -11.33
N ARG A 187 -10.65 -0.64 -10.81
CA ARG A 187 -9.91 -1.74 -11.42
C ARG A 187 -10.22 -1.90 -12.90
N ARG A 188 -11.50 -2.11 -13.23
CA ARG A 188 -11.93 -2.34 -14.61
C ARG A 188 -11.71 -1.11 -15.48
N LEU A 189 -11.87 0.09 -14.91
CA LEU A 189 -11.57 1.33 -15.61
C LEU A 189 -10.10 1.36 -16.04
N ILE A 190 -9.16 1.02 -15.15
CA ILE A 190 -7.73 1.09 -15.49
C ILE A 190 -7.32 0.00 -16.47
N GLU A 191 -7.83 -1.23 -16.31
CA GLU A 191 -7.65 -2.33 -17.27
C GLU A 191 -8.03 -1.91 -18.69
N ASN A 192 -9.01 -1.02 -18.85
CA ASN A 192 -9.46 -0.52 -20.15
C ASN A 192 -8.88 0.85 -20.55
N LEU A 193 -8.41 1.68 -19.61
CA LEU A 193 -7.76 2.96 -19.90
C LEU A 193 -6.42 2.79 -20.63
N GLU A 194 -5.66 1.73 -20.37
CA GLU A 194 -4.41 1.45 -21.11
C GLU A 194 -4.66 1.16 -22.60
N ASN A 195 -5.86 0.68 -22.96
CA ASN A 195 -6.31 0.49 -24.33
C ASN A 195 -6.79 1.79 -25.00
N MET A 196 -7.21 2.80 -24.22
CA MET A 196 -7.76 4.08 -24.72
C MET A 196 -6.70 5.10 -25.18
N ARG A 197 -5.55 4.63 -25.68
CA ARG A 197 -4.35 5.41 -26.04
C ARG A 197 -4.61 6.84 -26.52
N GLN A 198 -4.56 7.79 -25.60
CA GLN A 198 -4.17 9.16 -25.89
C GLN A 198 -2.86 9.43 -25.13
N LYS A 199 -1.85 9.97 -25.83
CA LYS A 199 -0.65 10.49 -25.17
C LYS A 199 -1.11 11.55 -24.15
N PRO A 200 -0.49 11.64 -22.96
CA PRO A 200 -0.74 12.76 -22.07
C PRO A 200 -0.44 14.03 -22.87
N THR A 201 -1.47 14.80 -23.18
CA THR A 201 -1.27 16.14 -23.70
C THR A 201 -0.70 16.95 -22.55
N GLU A 202 0.42 17.66 -22.74
CA GLU A 202 1.05 18.54 -21.74
C GLU A 202 0.15 19.72 -21.30
N MET A 203 -1.12 19.75 -21.71
CA MET A 203 -2.05 20.82 -21.39
C MET A 203 -2.84 20.48 -20.12
N VAL A 204 -2.66 21.32 -19.10
CA VAL A 204 -3.61 21.45 -17.99
C VAL A 204 -5.00 21.63 -18.59
N HIS A 205 -5.98 20.83 -18.14
CA HIS A 205 -7.33 20.82 -18.67
C HIS A 205 -8.27 21.55 -17.70
N PRO A 206 -8.29 22.90 -17.69
CA PRO A 206 -8.95 23.68 -16.64
C PRO A 206 -10.42 23.27 -16.50
N VAL A 207 -10.78 22.93 -15.26
CA VAL A 207 -12.17 22.70 -14.86
C VAL A 207 -12.70 24.01 -14.31
N HIS A 208 -13.69 24.59 -14.98
CA HIS A 208 -14.41 25.74 -14.46
C HIS A 208 -15.66 25.26 -13.73
N ILE A 209 -15.77 25.57 -12.44
CA ILE A 209 -16.90 25.18 -11.59
C ILE A 209 -17.51 26.44 -10.99
N THR A 210 -18.78 26.71 -11.27
CA THR A 210 -19.54 27.81 -10.66
C THR A 210 -20.65 27.27 -9.78
N PHE A 211 -20.85 27.91 -8.62
CA PHE A 211 -21.85 27.52 -7.63
C PHE A 211 -23.00 28.54 -7.65
N SER A 212 -24.23 28.04 -7.69
CA SER A 212 -25.44 28.85 -7.58
C SER A 212 -26.38 28.27 -6.51
N ASN A 213 -26.87 29.11 -5.60
CA ASN A 213 -27.78 28.73 -4.51
C ASN A 213 -29.15 29.40 -4.72
N PRO A 214 -30.01 28.88 -5.62
CA PRO A 214 -31.31 29.49 -5.91
C PRO A 214 -32.21 29.55 -4.67
N ARG A 215 -32.98 30.63 -4.52
CA ARG A 215 -33.95 30.78 -3.43
C ARG A 215 -35.08 29.76 -3.57
N GLY A 216 -35.48 29.12 -2.48
CA GLY A 216 -36.59 28.16 -2.46
C GLY A 216 -36.23 26.71 -2.83
N SER A 217 -35.04 26.43 -3.36
CA SER A 217 -34.52 25.05 -3.51
C SER A 217 -33.71 24.66 -2.26
N HIS A 218 -33.54 23.35 -2.04
CA HIS A 218 -32.66 22.79 -1.00
C HIS A 218 -31.28 22.37 -1.55
N GLU A 219 -31.06 22.48 -2.86
CA GLU A 219 -29.83 22.10 -3.54
C GLU A 219 -28.93 23.31 -3.87
N THR A 220 -27.64 23.03 -3.99
CA THR A 220 -26.66 23.89 -4.67
C THR A 220 -26.48 23.40 -6.10
N ILE A 221 -26.51 24.33 -7.06
CA ILE A 221 -26.26 24.03 -8.47
C ILE A 221 -24.77 24.23 -8.78
N LEU A 222 -24.13 23.18 -9.30
CA LEU A 222 -22.77 23.19 -9.81
C LEU A 222 -22.84 23.17 -11.34
N ASP A 223 -22.45 24.28 -11.96
CA ASP A 223 -22.22 24.35 -13.40
C ASP A 223 -20.73 24.12 -13.66
N ILE A 224 -20.41 23.04 -14.38
CA ILE A 224 -19.05 22.55 -14.63
C ILE A 224 -18.79 22.57 -16.12
N SER A 225 -17.69 23.21 -16.52
CA SER A 225 -17.23 23.28 -17.91
C SER A 225 -15.78 22.82 -17.97
N SER A 226 -15.50 21.79 -18.76
CA SER A 226 -14.12 21.32 -18.96
C SER A 226 -13.93 20.66 -20.32
N THR A 227 -12.68 20.46 -20.74
CA THR A 227 -12.38 19.58 -21.87
C THR A 227 -12.79 18.15 -21.54
N ASP A 228 -13.35 17.48 -22.53
CA ASP A 228 -13.72 16.07 -22.39
C ASP A 228 -12.45 15.21 -22.25
N THR A 229 -12.40 14.43 -21.19
CA THR A 229 -11.29 13.52 -20.86
C THR A 229 -11.89 12.20 -20.43
N PRO A 230 -11.30 11.05 -20.81
CA PRO A 230 -11.84 9.73 -20.47
C PRO A 230 -12.15 9.61 -18.98
N ALA A 231 -13.33 9.09 -18.65
CA ALA A 231 -13.79 8.86 -17.27
C ALA A 231 -13.85 10.11 -16.36
N PHE A 232 -13.85 11.32 -16.93
CA PHE A 232 -13.93 12.55 -16.13
C PHE A 232 -15.15 12.60 -15.23
N LEU A 233 -16.34 12.30 -15.79
CA LEU A 233 -17.58 12.39 -15.03
C LEU A 233 -17.59 11.42 -13.85
N TYR A 234 -17.04 10.23 -14.04
CA TYR A 234 -16.82 9.27 -12.95
C TYR A 234 -15.90 9.85 -11.87
N THR A 235 -14.72 10.33 -12.27
CA THR A 235 -13.72 10.91 -11.36
C THR A 235 -14.32 12.03 -10.53
N PHE A 236 -15.07 12.93 -11.19
CA PHE A 236 -15.70 14.07 -10.56
C PHE A 236 -16.84 13.65 -9.62
N ALA A 237 -17.74 12.77 -10.05
CA ALA A 237 -18.82 12.26 -9.21
C ALA A 237 -18.28 11.50 -7.99
N ASN A 238 -17.21 10.72 -8.17
CA ASN A 238 -16.54 10.01 -7.09
C ASN A 238 -15.88 11.00 -6.10
N ALA A 239 -15.26 12.07 -6.59
CA ALA A 239 -14.69 13.13 -5.74
C ALA A 239 -15.74 13.82 -4.85
N LEU A 240 -16.95 14.05 -5.40
CA LEU A 240 -18.09 14.58 -4.64
C LEU A 240 -18.57 13.56 -3.60
N ALA A 241 -18.76 12.31 -4.00
CA ALA A 241 -19.20 11.24 -3.10
C ALA A 241 -18.21 11.01 -1.93
N MET A 242 -16.90 11.06 -2.20
CA MET A 242 -15.87 10.93 -1.17
C MET A 242 -15.92 12.07 -0.14
N ARG A 243 -16.40 13.25 -0.55
CA ARG A 243 -16.65 14.40 0.33
C ARG A 243 -18.06 14.41 0.91
N GLY A 244 -18.80 13.31 0.84
CA GLY A 244 -20.16 13.24 1.39
C GLY A 244 -21.15 14.18 0.69
N ILE A 245 -20.84 14.61 -0.54
CA ILE A 245 -21.74 15.43 -1.34
C ILE A 245 -22.62 14.51 -2.17
N TYR A 246 -23.92 14.71 -2.03
CA TYR A 246 -24.94 13.88 -2.65
C TYR A 246 -25.48 14.56 -3.91
N ILE A 247 -25.55 13.83 -5.03
CA ILE A 247 -26.07 14.33 -6.31
C ILE A 247 -27.55 13.93 -6.38
N VAL A 248 -28.43 14.93 -6.48
CA VAL A 248 -29.90 14.74 -6.51
C VAL A 248 -30.42 14.70 -7.95
N LYS A 249 -29.85 15.56 -8.80
CA LYS A 249 -30.21 15.70 -10.21
C LYS A 249 -28.97 16.08 -11.00
N ALA A 250 -28.87 15.60 -12.23
CA ALA A 250 -27.80 15.99 -13.12
C ALA A 250 -28.28 16.09 -14.56
N LYS A 251 -27.75 17.08 -15.28
CA LYS A 251 -27.84 17.20 -16.73
C LYS A 251 -26.43 17.28 -17.30
N ILE A 252 -26.10 16.35 -18.19
CA ILE A 252 -24.79 16.21 -18.82
C ILE A 252 -24.97 16.44 -20.31
N GLU A 253 -24.19 17.35 -20.88
CA GLU A 253 -24.17 17.63 -22.32
C GLU A 253 -22.73 17.74 -22.80
N VAL A 254 -22.35 16.94 -23.80
CA VAL A 254 -21.04 17.02 -24.45
C VAL A 254 -21.19 17.58 -25.85
N ALA A 255 -20.60 18.75 -26.09
CA ALA A 255 -20.63 19.42 -27.40
C ALA A 255 -19.23 19.96 -27.75
N ASN A 256 -18.75 19.71 -28.97
CA ASN A 256 -17.45 20.20 -29.48
C ASN A 256 -16.26 19.87 -28.56
N HIS A 257 -16.16 18.62 -28.07
CA HIS A 257 -15.13 18.17 -27.11
C HIS A 257 -15.09 18.95 -25.79
N ARG A 258 -16.17 19.66 -25.45
CA ARG A 258 -16.36 20.31 -24.15
C ARG A 258 -17.55 19.70 -23.44
N VAL A 259 -17.30 19.32 -22.20
CA VAL A 259 -18.30 18.78 -21.28
C VAL A 259 -18.93 19.95 -20.53
N ARG A 260 -20.25 20.07 -20.59
CA ARG A 260 -21.05 20.98 -19.76
C ARG A 260 -21.97 20.15 -18.88
N ASN A 261 -21.68 20.16 -17.58
CA ASN A 261 -22.46 19.43 -16.60
C ASN A 261 -23.13 20.42 -15.65
N ARG A 262 -24.43 20.24 -15.46
CA ARG A 262 -25.18 20.90 -14.40
C ARG A 262 -25.59 19.86 -13.38
N LEU A 263 -25.00 19.92 -12.20
CA LEU A 263 -25.31 19.02 -11.08
C LEU A 263 -26.05 19.79 -9.99
N TYR A 264 -27.10 19.18 -9.44
CA TYR A 264 -27.83 19.67 -8.28
C TYR A 264 -27.42 18.80 -7.10
N VAL A 265 -26.76 19.40 -6.13
CA VAL A 265 -26.11 18.66 -5.05
C VAL A 265 -26.54 19.14 -3.67
N ARG A 266 -26.41 18.27 -2.68
CA ARG A 266 -26.56 18.57 -1.26
C ARG A 266 -25.25 18.25 -0.55
N GLY A 267 -24.85 19.13 0.37
CA GLY A 267 -23.64 18.98 1.18
C GLY A 267 -23.76 17.85 2.21
N ARG A 268 -22.69 17.63 2.99
CA ARG A 268 -22.57 16.54 3.98
C ARG A 268 -23.71 16.49 5.00
N GLN A 269 -24.27 17.65 5.36
CA GLN A 269 -25.37 17.76 6.31
C GLN A 269 -26.76 17.76 5.64
N GLY A 270 -26.85 17.43 4.35
CA GLY A 270 -28.09 17.39 3.58
C GLY A 270 -28.61 18.75 3.11
N GLY A 271 -27.94 19.85 3.46
CA GLY A 271 -28.27 21.22 3.06
C GLY A 271 -27.43 21.76 1.90
N LYS A 272 -27.54 23.08 1.63
CA LYS A 272 -26.76 23.78 0.61
C LYS A 272 -25.29 23.95 1.02
N ILE A 273 -24.44 24.07 0.01
CA ILE A 273 -23.02 24.44 0.12
C ILE A 273 -22.94 25.97 -0.03
N GLU A 274 -23.03 26.70 1.08
CA GLU A 274 -23.07 28.17 1.09
C GLU A 274 -21.72 28.81 1.45
N GLY A 275 -20.86 28.08 2.15
CA GLY A 275 -19.55 28.56 2.58
C GLY A 275 -18.62 28.80 1.39
N LYS A 276 -18.12 30.04 1.23
CA LYS A 276 -17.13 30.36 0.17
C LYS A 276 -15.84 29.54 0.29
N GLY A 277 -15.42 29.19 1.50
CA GLY A 277 -14.27 28.30 1.75
C GLY A 277 -14.53 26.89 1.23
N GLU A 278 -15.62 26.27 1.67
CA GLU A 278 -16.06 24.94 1.22
C GLU A 278 -16.20 24.86 -0.32
N GLN A 279 -16.79 25.87 -0.95
CA GLN A 279 -16.88 25.95 -2.41
C GLN A 279 -15.50 25.99 -3.09
N GLN A 280 -14.54 26.73 -2.52
CA GLN A 280 -13.19 26.84 -3.06
C GLN A 280 -12.37 25.55 -2.85
N GLU A 281 -12.52 24.90 -1.69
CA GLU A 281 -11.95 23.58 -1.40
C GLU A 281 -12.43 22.54 -2.41
N LEU A 282 -13.75 22.48 -2.64
CA LEU A 282 -14.34 21.58 -3.62
C LEU A 282 -13.84 21.83 -5.03
N ARG A 283 -13.73 23.11 -5.43
CA ARG A 283 -13.18 23.46 -6.73
C ARG A 283 -11.74 22.98 -6.88
N THR A 284 -10.93 23.19 -5.85
CA THR A 284 -9.51 22.83 -5.83
C THR A 284 -9.34 21.31 -5.87
N ALA A 285 -10.03 20.59 -5.00
CA ALA A 285 -9.99 19.13 -4.93
C ALA A 285 -10.44 18.49 -6.24
N ALA A 286 -11.57 18.93 -6.81
CA ALA A 286 -12.08 18.37 -8.05
C ALA A 286 -11.14 18.60 -9.24
N THR A 287 -10.47 19.76 -9.28
CA THR A 287 -9.47 20.05 -10.30
C THR A 287 -8.26 19.12 -10.15
N LEU A 288 -7.70 19.03 -8.94
CA LEU A 288 -6.52 18.20 -8.68
C LEU A 288 -6.82 16.70 -8.87
N LEU A 289 -8.01 16.22 -8.48
CA LEU A 289 -8.43 14.84 -8.71
C LEU A 289 -8.57 14.53 -10.20
N LYS A 290 -9.13 15.45 -11.00
CA LYS A 290 -9.16 15.30 -12.46
C LYS A 290 -7.74 15.20 -13.04
N GLU A 291 -6.83 16.07 -12.61
CA GLU A 291 -5.46 16.03 -13.11
C GLU A 291 -4.77 14.72 -12.67
N PHE A 292 -4.98 14.29 -11.42
CA PHE A 292 -4.37 13.09 -10.85
C PHE A 292 -4.81 11.79 -11.57
N THR A 293 -6.04 11.70 -12.08
CA THR A 293 -6.48 10.48 -12.78
C THR A 293 -5.70 10.15 -14.04
N HIS A 294 -5.05 11.13 -14.66
CA HIS A 294 -4.15 10.91 -15.80
C HIS A 294 -2.89 10.13 -15.41
N TYR A 295 -2.51 10.17 -14.14
CA TYR A 295 -1.28 9.55 -13.61
C TYR A 295 -1.52 8.19 -12.96
N LEU A 296 -2.78 7.77 -12.78
CA LEU A 296 -3.14 6.48 -12.18
C LEU A 296 -2.55 5.27 -12.89
N ARG A 297 -2.26 5.36 -14.20
CA ARG A 297 -1.58 4.30 -14.96
C ARG A 297 -0.19 3.94 -14.40
N TRP A 298 0.47 4.89 -13.73
CA TRP A 298 1.79 4.71 -13.13
C TRP A 298 1.71 4.13 -11.71
N ALA A 299 0.52 4.09 -11.12
CA ALA A 299 0.33 3.50 -9.81
C ALA A 299 0.38 1.96 -9.88
N PRO A 300 1.08 1.29 -8.94
CA PRO A 300 1.00 -0.16 -8.80
C PRO A 300 -0.43 -0.64 -8.53
N ASP A 301 -1.11 0.00 -7.57
CA ASP A 301 -2.55 -0.13 -7.31
C ASP A 301 -3.23 1.24 -7.48
N PRO A 302 -3.93 1.48 -8.60
CA PRO A 302 -4.50 2.80 -8.85
C PRO A 302 -5.78 3.09 -8.06
N GLY A 303 -6.47 2.06 -7.57
CA GLY A 303 -7.59 2.23 -6.64
C GLY A 303 -7.11 2.84 -5.32
N LYS A 304 -6.03 2.27 -4.75
CA LYS A 304 -5.36 2.83 -3.58
C LYS A 304 -4.78 4.21 -3.83
N ALA A 305 -4.16 4.42 -5.00
CA ALA A 305 -3.60 5.73 -5.33
C ALA A 305 -4.65 6.83 -5.29
N LEU A 306 -5.83 6.59 -5.87
CA LEU A 306 -6.93 7.56 -5.86
C LEU A 306 -7.48 7.78 -4.45
N ASP A 307 -7.68 6.71 -3.68
CA ASP A 307 -8.18 6.78 -2.30
C ASP A 307 -7.22 7.55 -1.38
N HIS A 308 -5.92 7.30 -1.46
CA HIS A 308 -4.90 7.98 -0.67
C HIS A 308 -4.66 9.41 -1.13
N PHE A 309 -4.70 9.68 -2.44
CA PHE A 309 -4.58 11.05 -2.96
C PHE A 309 -5.71 11.94 -2.44
N ASP A 310 -6.93 11.41 -2.36
CA ASP A 310 -8.04 12.17 -1.80
C ASP A 310 -7.92 12.45 -0.31
N GLN A 311 -7.53 11.44 0.47
CA GLN A 311 -7.24 11.64 1.90
C GLN A 311 -6.11 12.65 2.10
N PHE A 312 -5.07 12.60 1.24
CA PHE A 312 -4.01 13.59 1.22
C PHE A 312 -4.55 14.98 0.91
N LEU A 313 -5.44 15.13 -0.07
CA LEU A 313 -6.05 16.42 -0.39
C LEU A 313 -6.87 16.99 0.77
N ASP A 314 -7.62 16.16 1.49
CA ASP A 314 -8.40 16.62 2.65
C ASP A 314 -7.48 17.13 3.76
N LEU A 315 -6.46 16.34 4.14
CA LEU A 315 -5.45 16.75 5.13
C LEU A 315 -4.67 17.99 4.68
N TRP A 316 -4.37 18.07 3.39
CA TRP A 316 -3.67 19.19 2.80
C TRP A 316 -4.56 20.44 2.87
N LEU A 317 -5.82 20.39 2.43
CA LEU A 317 -6.75 21.53 2.42
C LEU A 317 -7.07 22.08 3.82
N GLU A 318 -7.06 21.24 4.86
CA GLU A 318 -7.23 21.69 6.26
C GLU A 318 -6.12 22.65 6.73
N GLN A 319 -4.98 22.69 6.04
CA GLN A 319 -3.86 23.55 6.38
C GLN A 319 -3.93 24.92 5.69
N ALA A 320 -3.37 25.94 6.36
CA ALA A 320 -3.16 27.26 5.77
C ALA A 320 -2.08 27.21 4.66
N ASN A 321 -2.48 26.74 3.48
CA ASN A 321 -1.57 26.57 2.36
C ASN A 321 -1.32 27.87 1.61
N THR A 322 -0.06 28.05 1.19
CA THR A 322 0.30 29.15 0.31
C THR A 322 0.01 28.80 -1.15
N PRO A 323 -0.26 29.79 -2.03
CA PRO A 323 -0.39 29.57 -3.48
C PRO A 323 0.80 28.83 -4.13
N SER A 324 1.98 28.92 -3.52
CA SER A 324 3.18 28.20 -3.96
C SER A 324 3.08 26.68 -3.79
N HIS A 325 2.32 26.19 -2.79
CA HIS A 325 2.12 24.77 -2.56
C HIS A 325 1.17 24.16 -3.61
N LEU A 326 0.09 24.87 -3.96
CA LEU A 326 -0.82 24.49 -5.06
C LEU A 326 -0.10 24.34 -6.39
N THR A 327 0.76 25.32 -6.72
CA THR A 327 1.51 25.31 -7.98
C THR A 327 2.42 24.08 -8.06
N LYS A 328 3.06 23.70 -6.95
CA LYS A 328 3.92 22.51 -6.88
C LYS A 328 3.15 21.20 -6.97
N LEU A 329 2.03 21.10 -6.26
CA LEU A 329 1.17 19.92 -6.28
C LEU A 329 0.60 19.67 -7.68
N SER A 330 0.31 20.74 -8.42
CA SER A 330 -0.23 20.67 -9.78
C SER A 330 0.82 20.33 -10.85
N GLN A 331 2.09 20.14 -10.49
CA GLN A 331 3.12 19.76 -11.45
C GLN A 331 2.95 18.29 -11.87
N ALA A 332 3.05 18.02 -13.17
CA ALA A 332 2.91 16.69 -13.75
C ALA A 332 3.82 15.65 -13.08
N SER A 333 5.10 15.98 -12.91
CA SER A 333 6.08 15.11 -12.24
C SER A 333 5.73 14.82 -10.78
N THR A 334 5.07 15.74 -10.09
CA THR A 334 4.64 15.55 -8.70
C THR A 334 3.46 14.58 -8.66
N LEU A 335 2.43 14.81 -9.48
CA LEU A 335 1.25 13.94 -9.54
C LEU A 335 1.61 12.51 -9.97
N GLU A 336 2.55 12.36 -10.91
CA GLU A 336 3.08 11.05 -11.32
C GLU A 336 3.72 10.28 -10.15
N ARG A 337 4.65 10.93 -9.44
CA ARG A 337 5.32 10.34 -8.27
C ARG A 337 4.33 10.05 -7.15
N LEU A 338 3.36 10.94 -6.90
CA LEU A 338 2.30 10.70 -5.92
C LEU A 338 1.47 9.48 -6.31
N ALA A 339 1.15 9.28 -7.60
CA ALA A 339 0.43 8.09 -8.05
C ALA A 339 1.21 6.80 -7.77
N GLN A 340 2.51 6.79 -8.06
CA GLN A 340 3.39 5.66 -7.73
C GLN A 340 3.42 5.36 -6.22
N LEU A 341 3.60 6.38 -5.38
CA LEU A 341 3.68 6.23 -3.92
C LEU A 341 2.36 5.83 -3.30
N PHE A 342 1.30 6.55 -3.62
CA PHE A 342 -0.04 6.32 -3.08
C PHE A 342 -0.62 4.98 -3.55
N GLY A 343 -0.22 4.50 -4.73
CA GLY A 343 -0.56 3.15 -5.18
C GLY A 343 0.36 2.05 -4.62
N SER A 344 1.39 2.38 -3.84
CA SER A 344 2.36 1.38 -3.37
C SER A 344 1.82 0.54 -2.22
N SER A 345 1.17 1.12 -1.21
CA SER A 345 0.67 0.36 -0.05
C SER A 345 -0.22 1.21 0.87
N ASP A 346 -1.20 0.57 1.51
CA ASP A 346 -1.99 1.18 2.59
C ASP A 346 -1.13 1.48 3.82
N TYR A 347 -0.14 0.64 4.10
CA TYR A 347 0.75 0.83 5.25
C TYR A 347 1.75 1.97 5.02
N LEU A 348 2.34 2.03 3.82
CA LEU A 348 3.18 3.17 3.45
C LEU A 348 2.39 4.48 3.59
N TRP A 349 1.11 4.46 3.20
CA TRP A 349 0.22 5.59 3.42
C TRP A 349 0.01 5.89 4.90
N GLU A 350 -0.60 4.99 5.67
CA GLU A 350 -1.05 5.25 7.05
C GLU A 350 0.10 5.58 8.01
N ASP A 351 1.26 4.93 7.84
CA ASP A 351 2.32 4.98 8.85
C ASP A 351 3.44 5.97 8.51
N LEU A 352 3.59 6.29 7.23
CA LEU A 352 4.69 7.14 6.76
C LEU A 352 4.16 8.39 6.07
N LEU A 353 3.46 8.24 4.96
CA LEU A 353 3.07 9.37 4.10
C LEU A 353 2.00 10.25 4.75
N ARG A 354 0.96 9.66 5.36
CA ARG A 354 -0.14 10.36 6.03
C ARG A 354 0.37 11.13 7.25
N ARG A 355 1.25 10.52 8.05
CA ARG A 355 1.82 11.18 9.25
C ARG A 355 2.78 12.31 8.89
N GLN A 356 3.43 12.22 7.72
CA GLN A 356 4.33 13.24 7.21
C GLN A 356 3.72 14.06 6.06
N HIS A 357 2.38 14.18 6.00
CA HIS A 357 1.70 14.85 4.87
C HIS A 357 2.22 16.28 4.65
N ASP A 358 2.53 17.02 5.71
CA ASP A 358 3.13 18.37 5.68
C ASP A 358 4.50 18.39 4.99
N ASN A 359 5.29 17.33 5.23
CA ASN A 359 6.65 17.19 4.73
C ASN A 359 6.70 16.48 3.38
N LEU A 360 5.60 15.89 2.91
CA LEU A 360 5.57 15.09 1.69
C LEU A 360 6.00 15.91 0.47
N LEU A 361 5.36 17.05 0.20
CA LEU A 361 5.72 17.91 -0.93
C LEU A 361 7.14 18.51 -0.83
N PRO A 362 7.59 19.04 0.33
CA PRO A 362 8.99 19.42 0.51
C PRO A 362 9.97 18.27 0.25
N MET A 363 9.70 17.07 0.79
CA MET A 363 10.57 15.90 0.65
C MET A 363 10.59 15.35 -0.77
N MET A 364 9.49 15.41 -1.52
CA MET A 364 9.46 15.07 -2.95
C MET A 364 10.43 15.92 -3.79
N ASN A 365 10.79 17.12 -3.33
CA ASN A 365 11.81 17.96 -3.96
C ASN A 365 13.23 17.74 -3.43
N GLN A 366 13.36 17.07 -2.29
CA GLN A 366 14.63 16.92 -1.58
C GLN A 366 15.17 15.48 -1.61
N TYR A 367 14.32 14.48 -1.86
CA TYR A 367 14.77 13.08 -1.80
C TYR A 367 15.81 12.76 -2.88
N GLN A 368 15.78 13.50 -3.98
CA GLN A 368 16.80 13.47 -5.04
C GLN A 368 18.07 14.28 -4.74
N LYS A 369 18.14 15.00 -3.61
CA LYS A 369 19.32 15.80 -3.27
C LYS A 369 20.42 14.92 -2.66
N GLY A 370 21.56 14.90 -3.35
CA GLY A 370 22.71 14.07 -2.99
C GLY A 370 22.53 12.59 -3.37
N PRO A 371 23.57 11.77 -3.23
CA PRO A 371 23.52 10.36 -3.62
C PRO A 371 22.57 9.55 -2.73
N LEU A 372 22.05 8.43 -3.25
CA LEU A 372 21.31 7.43 -2.45
C LEU A 372 22.19 6.94 -1.29
N ILE A 373 23.36 6.39 -1.64
CA ILE A 373 24.36 5.92 -0.70
C ILE A 373 25.14 7.13 -0.20
N ARG A 374 24.92 7.50 1.06
CA ARG A 374 25.77 8.43 1.77
C ARG A 374 26.77 7.64 2.60
N SER A 375 28.04 8.04 2.57
CA SER A 375 29.05 7.40 3.41
C SER A 375 28.77 7.66 4.89
N LYS A 376 29.20 6.74 5.75
CA LYS A 376 29.08 6.88 7.21
C LYS A 376 29.62 8.22 7.70
N SER A 377 30.74 8.70 7.16
CA SER A 377 31.32 10.00 7.52
C SER A 377 30.41 11.18 7.19
N VAL A 378 29.74 11.15 6.03
CA VAL A 378 28.78 12.20 5.64
C VAL A 378 27.57 12.19 6.57
N LEU A 379 27.03 11.01 6.87
CA LEU A 379 25.90 10.83 7.77
C LEU A 379 26.24 11.27 9.20
N SER A 380 27.40 10.89 9.74
CA SER A 380 27.86 11.33 11.07
C SER A 380 27.97 12.86 11.16
N LYS A 381 28.59 13.50 10.16
CA LYS A 381 28.71 14.97 10.10
C LYS A 381 27.36 15.68 10.00
N ALA A 382 26.33 15.03 9.44
CA ALA A 382 25.00 15.60 9.32
C ALA A 382 24.22 15.55 10.66
N ILE A 383 24.33 14.45 11.42
CA ILE A 383 23.59 14.30 12.68
C ILE A 383 24.26 14.98 13.88
N GLU A 384 25.59 15.03 13.93
CA GLU A 384 26.34 15.60 15.07
C GLU A 384 25.86 17.01 15.49
N PRO A 385 25.68 17.99 14.58
CA PRO A 385 25.19 19.32 14.95
C PRO A 385 23.76 19.31 15.52
N LEU A 386 22.92 18.37 15.10
CA LEU A 386 21.54 18.24 15.60
C LEU A 386 21.54 17.77 17.05
N LEU A 387 22.40 16.80 17.38
CA LEU A 387 22.54 16.26 18.74
C LEU A 387 23.27 17.22 19.68
N LEU A 388 24.22 18.02 19.18
CA LEU A 388 24.90 19.06 19.97
C LEU A 388 23.98 20.22 20.36
N LYS A 389 22.98 20.55 19.53
CA LYS A 389 21.97 21.56 19.85
C LYS A 389 20.99 21.11 20.95
N ALA A 390 20.81 19.81 21.13
CA ALA A 390 19.95 19.26 22.16
C ALA A 390 20.62 19.27 23.54
N LYS A 391 19.89 19.75 24.55
CA LYS A 391 20.44 19.97 25.90
C LYS A 391 20.26 18.78 26.83
N THR A 392 19.19 17.99 26.65
CA THR A 392 18.85 16.86 27.53
C THR A 392 18.97 15.53 26.78
N PRO A 393 19.17 14.40 27.49
CA PRO A 393 19.15 13.07 26.88
C PRO A 393 17.85 12.80 26.11
N VAL A 394 16.71 13.25 26.64
CA VAL A 394 15.39 13.10 26.02
C VAL A 394 15.31 13.86 24.68
N ASP A 395 15.76 15.11 24.62
CA ASP A 395 15.80 15.92 23.38
C ASP A 395 16.77 15.31 22.36
N LYS A 396 17.93 14.81 22.81
CA LYS A 396 18.88 14.10 21.93
C LYS A 396 18.25 12.83 21.34
N LYS A 397 17.58 12.04 22.16
CA LYS A 397 16.87 10.83 21.73
C LYS A 397 15.79 11.15 20.70
N GLN A 398 14.97 12.19 20.95
CA GLN A 398 13.93 12.63 20.02
C GLN A 398 14.53 13.06 18.67
N ARG A 399 15.59 13.86 18.68
CA ARG A 399 16.27 14.32 17.46
C ARG A 399 16.94 13.19 16.68
N LEU A 400 17.56 12.24 17.38
CA LEU A 400 18.15 11.05 16.78
C LEU A 400 17.09 10.27 15.99
N ASN A 401 15.95 10.00 16.62
CA ASN A 401 14.87 9.24 15.98
C ASN A 401 14.17 10.03 14.88
N GLN A 402 13.95 11.34 15.05
CA GLN A 402 13.42 12.19 14.00
C GLN A 402 14.33 12.17 12.76
N TRP A 403 15.64 12.38 12.93
CA TRP A 403 16.58 12.38 11.81
C TRP A 403 16.73 11.00 11.17
N LYS A 404 16.75 9.92 11.98
CA LYS A 404 16.68 8.53 11.50
C LYS A 404 15.50 8.35 10.56
N ASP A 405 14.31 8.77 10.99
CA ASP A 405 13.08 8.57 10.22
C ASP A 405 13.04 9.41 8.95
N GLU A 406 13.60 10.64 8.97
CA GLU A 406 13.74 11.49 7.78
C GLU A 406 14.69 10.85 6.75
N GLU A 407 15.84 10.30 7.19
CA GLU A 407 16.77 9.62 6.29
C GLU A 407 16.24 8.26 5.80
N LEU A 408 15.55 7.48 6.65
CA LEU A 408 14.84 6.27 6.23
C LEU A 408 13.82 6.60 5.15
N PHE A 409 12.98 7.62 5.39
CA PHE A 409 11.99 8.08 4.42
C PHE A 409 12.65 8.47 3.09
N ARG A 410 13.75 9.21 3.12
CA ARG A 410 14.52 9.59 1.92
C ARG A 410 15.01 8.37 1.13
N ILE A 411 15.58 7.38 1.83
CA ILE A 411 16.13 6.17 1.23
C ILE A 411 15.00 5.34 0.60
N ASP A 412 13.90 5.14 1.32
CA ASP A 412 12.73 4.41 0.86
C ASP A 412 12.09 5.07 -0.37
N MET A 413 11.92 6.39 -0.34
CA MET A 413 11.38 7.17 -1.45
C MET A 413 12.23 7.06 -2.72
N ARG A 414 13.58 7.08 -2.59
CA ARG A 414 14.46 6.86 -3.74
C ARG A 414 14.33 5.46 -4.30
N HIS A 415 14.27 4.43 -3.45
CA HIS A 415 14.14 3.07 -3.94
C HIS A 415 12.80 2.83 -4.65
N LEU A 416 11.68 3.32 -4.08
CA LEU A 416 10.34 3.19 -4.65
C LEU A 416 10.14 3.97 -5.97
N LEU A 417 10.69 5.19 -6.07
CA LEU A 417 10.44 6.07 -7.22
C LEU A 417 11.48 5.95 -8.34
N GLU A 418 12.68 5.48 -8.03
CA GLU A 418 13.79 5.46 -9.00
C GLU A 418 14.24 4.04 -9.35
N ASN A 419 13.55 3.01 -8.85
CA ASN A 419 13.91 1.60 -9.04
C ASN A 419 15.40 1.34 -8.77
N SER A 420 15.93 1.95 -7.69
CA SER A 420 17.34 1.85 -7.35
C SER A 420 17.73 0.39 -7.11
N PRO A 421 18.91 -0.08 -7.56
CA PRO A 421 19.34 -1.45 -7.33
C PRO A 421 19.28 -1.82 -5.85
N LEU A 422 18.80 -3.04 -5.56
CA LEU A 422 18.65 -3.52 -4.19
C LEU A 422 19.96 -3.43 -3.38
N PRO A 423 21.15 -3.79 -3.91
CA PRO A 423 22.41 -3.66 -3.16
C PRO A 423 22.69 -2.22 -2.69
N ASP A 424 22.39 -1.22 -3.53
CA ASP A 424 22.61 0.18 -3.20
C ASP A 424 21.64 0.67 -2.11
N PHE A 425 20.39 0.22 -2.19
CA PHE A 425 19.38 0.45 -1.15
C PHE A 425 19.79 -0.17 0.19
N SER A 426 20.20 -1.45 0.18
CA SER A 426 20.71 -2.16 1.36
C SER A 426 21.92 -1.47 1.97
N MET A 427 22.86 -1.00 1.15
CA MET A 427 24.04 -0.26 1.60
C MET A 427 23.68 1.09 2.23
N ALA A 428 22.72 1.82 1.65
CA ALA A 428 22.25 3.09 2.21
C ALA A 428 21.60 2.89 3.59
N LEU A 429 20.72 1.89 3.74
CA LEU A 429 20.11 1.51 5.02
C LEU A 429 21.16 1.07 6.05
N THR A 430 22.12 0.24 5.63
CA THR A 430 23.19 -0.26 6.52
C THR A 430 24.08 0.86 7.01
N ASN A 431 24.47 1.80 6.14
CA ASN A 431 25.26 2.96 6.54
C ASN A 431 24.51 3.86 7.52
N LEU A 432 23.20 4.04 7.33
CA LEU A 432 22.36 4.76 8.28
C LEU A 432 22.31 4.02 9.62
N ALA A 433 22.05 2.71 9.60
CA ALA A 433 21.99 1.88 10.81
C ALA A 433 23.29 1.95 11.61
N ASP A 434 24.45 1.76 10.98
CA ASP A 434 25.75 1.83 11.65
C ASP A 434 25.97 3.20 12.34
N VAL A 435 25.58 4.31 11.71
CA VAL A 435 25.73 5.66 12.29
C VAL A 435 24.76 5.89 13.45
N ILE A 436 23.50 5.49 13.30
CA ILE A 436 22.48 5.62 14.35
C ILE A 436 22.86 4.79 15.58
N LEU A 437 23.26 3.53 15.39
CA LEU A 437 23.69 2.65 16.48
C LEU A 437 24.94 3.20 17.18
N ASN A 438 25.88 3.80 16.44
CA ASN A 438 27.04 4.46 17.06
C ASN A 438 26.63 5.66 17.91
N GLN A 439 25.74 6.54 17.43
CA GLN A 439 25.27 7.69 18.22
C GLN A 439 24.48 7.25 19.46
N ALA A 440 23.62 6.24 19.32
CA ALA A 440 22.88 5.66 20.45
C ALA A 440 23.83 5.05 21.49
N LEU A 441 24.89 4.37 21.08
CA LEU A 441 25.90 3.79 21.99
C LEU A 441 26.58 4.88 22.83
N LEU A 442 27.05 5.95 22.18
CA LEU A 442 27.75 7.02 22.85
C LEU A 442 26.85 7.79 23.82
N HIS A 443 25.63 8.11 23.42
CA HIS A 443 24.75 8.92 24.26
C HIS A 443 24.02 8.13 25.34
N SER A 444 23.71 6.85 25.12
CA SER A 444 23.24 5.96 26.19
C SER A 444 24.29 5.80 27.30
N GLN A 445 25.58 5.79 26.94
CA GLN A 445 26.66 5.77 27.94
C GLN A 445 26.63 7.01 28.82
N GLN A 446 26.47 8.19 28.20
CA GLN A 446 26.40 9.45 28.93
C GLN A 446 25.17 9.54 29.82
N ALA A 447 24.05 8.94 29.40
CA ALA A 447 22.82 8.93 30.19
C ALA A 447 23.00 8.17 31.52
N ILE A 448 23.68 7.01 31.49
CA ILE A 448 23.95 6.22 32.70
C ILE A 448 25.21 6.67 33.47
N ASN A 449 26.14 7.33 32.79
CA ASN A 449 27.38 7.84 33.35
C ASN A 449 27.69 9.25 32.78
N PRO A 450 27.21 10.32 33.42
CA PRO A 450 27.40 11.70 32.94
C PRO A 450 28.86 12.14 32.82
N LYS A 451 29.80 11.42 33.46
CA LYS A 451 31.25 11.68 33.37
C LYS A 451 31.90 11.01 32.14
N ALA A 452 31.17 10.17 31.41
CA ALA A 452 31.67 9.52 30.21
C ALA A 452 31.90 10.55 29.08
N SER A 453 33.10 10.54 28.50
CA SER A 453 33.42 11.39 27.36
C SER A 453 32.93 10.76 26.05
N LEU A 454 32.33 11.57 25.17
CA LEU A 454 31.98 11.18 23.80
C LEU A 454 33.19 10.97 22.91
N THR A 455 34.37 11.46 23.32
CA THR A 455 35.60 11.40 22.53
C THR A 455 36.48 10.21 22.88
N THR A 456 36.26 9.57 24.04
CA THR A 456 36.96 8.35 24.41
C THR A 456 36.24 7.12 23.85
N PRO A 457 36.95 6.16 23.24
CA PRO A 457 36.33 4.94 22.76
C PRO A 457 35.59 4.23 23.91
N PRO A 458 34.34 3.79 23.70
CA PRO A 458 33.60 3.05 24.71
C PRO A 458 34.34 1.74 25.05
N SER A 459 34.08 1.14 26.21
CA SER A 459 34.63 -0.18 26.59
C SER A 459 33.78 -1.35 26.05
N MET A 460 32.71 -1.01 25.34
CA MET A 460 31.76 -1.91 24.69
C MET A 460 31.79 -1.70 23.18
N ALA A 461 31.51 -2.77 22.44
CA ALA A 461 31.33 -2.79 20.99
C ALA A 461 29.98 -3.43 20.64
N ILE A 462 29.39 -2.96 19.54
CA ILE A 462 28.16 -3.50 18.97
C ILE A 462 28.53 -4.25 17.69
N PHE A 463 27.99 -5.44 17.54
CA PHE A 463 28.13 -6.27 16.35
C PHE A 463 26.76 -6.46 15.71
N GLY A 464 26.71 -6.46 14.39
CA GLY A 464 25.52 -6.76 13.61
C GLY A 464 25.55 -8.20 13.16
N LEU A 465 24.40 -8.86 13.19
CA LEU A 465 24.18 -10.19 12.63
C LEU A 465 23.14 -10.14 11.50
N GLY A 466 22.86 -11.30 10.92
CA GLY A 466 21.93 -11.49 9.81
C GLY A 466 22.05 -10.43 8.72
N LYS A 467 20.94 -9.75 8.39
CA LYS A 467 20.90 -8.79 7.27
C LYS A 467 21.73 -7.54 7.53
N LEU A 468 21.77 -7.05 8.77
CA LEU A 468 22.58 -5.88 9.14
C LEU A 468 24.08 -6.19 9.02
N GLY A 469 24.47 -7.36 9.52
CA GLY A 469 25.83 -7.86 9.47
C GLY A 469 26.34 -8.05 8.04
N GLY A 470 25.50 -8.61 7.17
CA GLY A 470 25.79 -8.79 5.74
C GLY A 470 25.77 -7.51 4.90
N GLY A 471 25.24 -6.40 5.42
CA GLY A 471 25.01 -5.19 4.62
C GLY A 471 23.85 -5.33 3.63
N GLU A 472 22.84 -6.10 4.02
CA GLU A 472 21.77 -6.61 3.18
C GLU A 472 20.40 -6.24 3.77
N LEU A 473 20.28 -5.09 4.42
CA LEU A 473 18.99 -4.61 4.93
C LEU A 473 17.99 -4.36 3.79
N GLY A 474 16.71 -4.58 4.05
CA GLY A 474 15.60 -4.24 3.16
C GLY A 474 14.43 -3.67 3.95
N TYR A 475 13.26 -3.53 3.33
CA TYR A 475 12.06 -3.06 4.03
C TYR A 475 11.71 -3.96 5.20
N ALA A 476 11.23 -3.37 6.30
CA ALA A 476 10.83 -4.08 7.52
C ALA A 476 11.86 -5.16 7.94
N SER A 477 13.14 -4.80 7.96
CA SER A 477 14.20 -5.66 8.49
C SER A 477 14.52 -5.29 9.94
N ASP A 478 14.55 -6.30 10.80
CA ASP A 478 15.06 -6.18 12.15
C ASP A 478 16.56 -5.84 12.13
N ILE A 479 17.00 -5.21 13.22
CA ILE A 479 18.37 -4.76 13.48
C ILE A 479 18.94 -5.72 14.51
N GLU A 480 19.44 -6.85 14.02
CA GLU A 480 20.00 -7.93 14.84
C GLU A 480 21.38 -7.53 15.36
N ILE A 481 21.52 -7.36 16.67
CA ILE A 481 22.74 -6.87 17.31
C ILE A 481 23.19 -7.71 18.51
N LEU A 482 24.49 -7.64 18.78
CA LEU A 482 25.14 -8.23 19.95
C LEU A 482 26.05 -7.19 20.62
N PHE A 483 25.96 -7.10 21.95
CA PHE A 483 26.84 -6.26 22.76
C PHE A 483 27.99 -7.09 23.33
N VAL A 484 29.22 -6.66 23.07
CA VAL A 484 30.41 -7.27 23.68
C VAL A 484 31.27 -6.22 24.34
N TYR A 485 31.68 -6.45 25.58
CA TYR A 485 32.58 -5.56 26.31
C TYR A 485 33.87 -6.25 26.70
N GLN A 486 34.91 -5.45 26.91
CA GLN A 486 36.15 -5.92 27.51
C GLN A 486 36.33 -5.31 28.89
N MET A 487 36.53 -6.17 29.88
CA MET A 487 36.85 -5.75 31.25
C MET A 487 38.18 -5.00 31.26
N PRO A 488 38.25 -3.79 31.84
CA PRO A 488 39.51 -3.08 32.02
C PRO A 488 40.33 -3.76 33.13
N GLY A 489 41.21 -4.69 32.76
CA GLY A 489 42.20 -5.28 33.67
C GLY A 489 41.64 -5.91 34.96
N LYS A 490 42.46 -5.97 36.02
CA LYS A 490 41.99 -6.37 37.35
C LYS A 490 41.09 -5.27 37.92
N PRO A 491 39.93 -5.60 38.51
CA PRO A 491 39.09 -4.62 39.20
C PRO A 491 39.93 -3.79 40.18
N SER A 492 39.65 -2.49 40.27
CA SER A 492 40.23 -1.66 41.34
C SER A 492 39.90 -2.27 42.69
N ARG A 493 40.77 -2.09 43.69
CA ARG A 493 40.62 -2.70 45.02
C ARG A 493 39.23 -2.36 45.60
N GLY A 494 38.33 -3.34 45.64
CA GLY A 494 36.95 -3.17 46.13
C GLY A 494 35.85 -3.26 45.07
N GLN A 495 36.16 -3.28 43.76
CA GLN A 495 35.16 -3.54 42.72
C GLN A 495 35.06 -5.04 42.39
N THR A 496 33.85 -5.54 42.19
CA THR A 496 33.60 -6.94 41.82
C THR A 496 33.38 -7.11 40.32
N THR A 497 33.63 -8.30 39.77
CA THR A 497 33.27 -8.64 38.38
C THR A 497 31.77 -8.46 38.11
N GLN A 498 30.94 -8.69 39.14
CA GLN A 498 29.49 -8.52 39.05
C GLN A 498 29.10 -7.05 38.82
N GLU A 499 29.70 -6.11 39.55
CA GLU A 499 29.42 -4.67 39.38
C GLU A 499 29.74 -4.17 37.97
N PHE A 500 30.80 -4.71 37.35
CA PHE A 500 31.09 -4.40 35.94
C PHE A 500 30.06 -5.00 34.99
N SER A 501 29.67 -6.27 35.19
CA SER A 501 28.61 -6.91 34.40
C SER A 501 27.32 -6.10 34.49
N ASP A 502 26.92 -5.71 35.70
CA ASP A 502 25.70 -4.92 35.96
C ASP A 502 25.76 -3.55 35.28
N TYR A 503 26.95 -2.92 35.22
CA TYR A 503 27.12 -1.67 34.48
C TYR A 503 26.86 -1.83 32.98
N PHE A 504 27.44 -2.85 32.34
CA PHE A 504 27.25 -3.08 30.90
C PHE A 504 25.85 -3.58 30.57
N GLU A 505 25.22 -4.36 31.44
CA GLU A 505 23.81 -4.73 31.33
C GLU A 505 22.90 -3.50 31.36
N ARG A 506 23.08 -2.63 32.35
CA ARG A 506 22.33 -1.36 32.44
C ARG A 506 22.57 -0.47 31.23
N TRP A 507 23.78 -0.45 30.70
CA TRP A 507 24.09 0.30 29.48
C TRP A 507 23.38 -0.28 28.26
N ALA A 508 23.43 -1.60 28.06
CA ALA A 508 22.70 -2.25 26.97
C ALA A 508 21.19 -1.99 27.09
N GLN A 509 20.62 -2.07 28.29
CA GLN A 509 19.21 -1.73 28.53
C GLN A 509 18.89 -0.27 28.20
N GLU A 510 19.72 0.67 28.64
CA GLU A 510 19.57 2.08 28.26
C GLU A 510 19.66 2.25 26.75
N PHE A 511 20.64 1.64 26.09
CA PHE A 511 20.79 1.69 24.64
C PHE A 511 19.53 1.26 23.89
N LEU A 512 18.88 0.18 24.32
CA LEU A 512 17.64 -0.29 23.70
C LEU A 512 16.53 0.76 23.77
N GLN A 513 16.54 1.63 24.79
CA GLN A 513 15.61 2.75 24.90
C GLN A 513 15.93 3.91 23.97
N TRP A 514 17.13 4.02 23.39
CA TRP A 514 17.51 5.15 22.53
C TRP A 514 16.94 5.07 21.12
N ILE A 515 16.63 3.88 20.64
CA ILE A 515 16.12 3.66 19.29
C ILE A 515 14.62 3.36 19.37
N GLU A 516 13.82 4.21 18.74
CA GLU A 516 12.39 4.04 18.64
C GLU A 516 12.03 3.42 17.29
N ALA A 517 11.51 2.20 17.35
CA ALA A 517 10.84 1.58 16.24
C ALA A 517 9.37 2.04 16.25
N LYS A 518 8.94 2.68 15.16
CA LYS A 518 7.53 3.12 15.04
C LYS A 518 6.56 1.95 14.94
N GLN A 519 7.06 0.80 14.49
CA GLN A 519 6.33 -0.46 14.34
C GLN A 519 7.29 -1.65 14.48
N GLU A 520 6.74 -2.82 14.76
CA GLU A 520 7.49 -4.08 14.70
C GLU A 520 8.10 -4.29 13.30
N GLY A 521 9.34 -4.80 13.26
CA GLY A 521 10.04 -5.08 12.01
C GLY A 521 10.71 -3.89 11.33
N ILE A 522 10.36 -2.63 11.64
CA ILE A 522 11.01 -1.45 11.04
C ILE A 522 12.04 -0.89 12.01
N PHE A 523 13.32 -1.16 11.74
CA PHE A 523 14.43 -0.70 12.58
C PHE A 523 14.29 -1.19 14.05
N HIS A 524 13.60 -2.31 14.25
CA HIS A 524 13.40 -2.92 15.55
C HIS A 524 14.68 -3.63 16.00
N LEU A 525 15.13 -3.38 17.22
CA LEU A 525 16.36 -3.98 17.74
C LEU A 525 16.09 -5.41 18.20
N ASP A 526 16.75 -6.39 17.58
CA ASP A 526 16.69 -7.79 17.98
C ASP A 526 18.02 -8.22 18.61
N THR A 527 17.96 -8.79 19.81
CA THR A 527 19.13 -9.24 20.59
C THR A 527 19.10 -10.75 20.86
N ARG A 528 18.22 -11.51 20.22
CA ARG A 528 17.99 -12.94 20.53
C ARG A 528 19.12 -13.86 20.05
N LEU A 529 19.99 -13.40 19.16
CA LEU A 529 21.15 -14.17 18.65
C LEU A 529 22.37 -14.11 19.58
N ARG A 530 22.22 -13.60 20.82
CA ARG A 530 23.29 -13.59 21.83
C ARG A 530 23.47 -14.98 22.48
N PRO A 531 24.63 -15.27 23.11
CA PRO A 531 24.83 -16.49 23.87
C PRO A 531 23.68 -16.77 24.83
N HIS A 532 23.20 -18.01 24.87
CA HIS A 532 22.04 -18.45 25.67
C HIS A 532 20.69 -17.79 25.30
N GLY A 533 20.63 -17.05 24.18
CA GLY A 533 19.41 -16.43 23.67
C GLY A 533 18.76 -15.47 24.65
N GLU A 534 17.42 -15.48 24.73
CA GLU A 534 16.65 -14.61 25.63
C GLU A 534 16.98 -14.79 27.12
N LYS A 535 17.51 -15.95 27.51
CA LYS A 535 17.90 -16.26 28.88
C LYS A 535 19.31 -15.78 29.23
N GLY A 536 20.09 -15.35 28.23
CA GLY A 536 21.43 -14.83 28.40
C GLY A 536 21.48 -13.33 28.71
N LEU A 537 22.64 -12.91 29.22
CA LEU A 537 23.02 -11.50 29.41
C LEU A 537 22.90 -10.73 28.09
N LEU A 538 22.36 -9.52 28.14
CA LEU A 538 22.31 -8.61 26.98
C LEU A 538 23.73 -8.20 26.55
N ALA A 539 24.60 -7.94 27.52
CA ALA A 539 25.99 -7.56 27.29
C ALA A 539 26.92 -8.70 27.74
N ASN A 540 27.70 -9.23 26.81
CA ASN A 540 28.61 -10.35 27.08
C ASN A 540 30.05 -9.87 27.15
N SER A 541 30.84 -10.43 28.08
CA SER A 541 32.27 -10.16 28.10
C SER A 541 32.96 -10.83 26.90
N LEU A 542 34.07 -10.28 26.41
CA LEU A 542 34.88 -10.92 25.37
C LEU A 542 35.29 -12.35 25.76
N HIS A 543 35.61 -12.56 27.04
CA HIS A 543 35.93 -13.90 27.56
C HIS A 543 34.74 -14.86 27.45
N GLU A 544 33.53 -14.39 27.71
CA GLU A 544 32.32 -15.21 27.57
C GLU A 544 32.04 -15.57 26.12
N ILE A 545 32.19 -14.62 25.20
CA ILE A 545 32.12 -14.89 23.75
C ILE A 545 33.12 -15.99 23.36
N GLN A 546 34.36 -15.88 23.83
CA GLN A 546 35.42 -16.84 23.55
C GLN A 546 35.16 -18.24 24.12
N ARG A 547 34.54 -18.30 25.30
CA ARG A 547 34.20 -19.55 25.99
C ARG A 547 33.00 -20.24 25.35
N TYR A 548 31.96 -19.48 25.01
CA TYR A 548 30.71 -19.99 24.47
C TYR A 548 30.88 -20.47 23.01
N TYR A 549 31.57 -19.69 22.18
CA TYR A 549 31.88 -20.00 20.77
C TYR A 549 33.23 -20.70 20.63
N ALA A 550 33.40 -21.80 21.35
CA ALA A 550 34.57 -22.67 21.25
C ALA A 550 34.16 -24.06 20.75
N PRO A 551 35.08 -24.89 20.24
CA PRO A 551 34.78 -26.28 19.84
C PRO A 551 34.12 -27.11 20.96
N GLN A 552 34.48 -26.86 22.22
CA GLN A 552 33.89 -27.49 23.41
C GLN A 552 32.88 -26.59 24.12
N GLY A 553 32.45 -25.51 23.45
CA GLY A 553 31.50 -24.53 23.96
C GLY A 553 30.05 -24.99 23.84
N GLY A 554 29.11 -24.09 24.15
CA GLY A 554 27.68 -24.38 24.17
C GLY A 554 26.94 -24.11 22.85
N ALA A 555 27.63 -23.59 21.83
CA ALA A 555 27.00 -23.12 20.60
C ALA A 555 26.52 -24.27 19.70
N ALA A 556 25.27 -24.19 19.25
CA ALA A 556 24.69 -25.13 18.31
C ALA A 556 25.17 -24.88 16.86
N PRO A 557 25.03 -25.86 15.94
CA PRO A 557 25.45 -25.71 14.54
C PRO A 557 24.83 -24.50 13.83
N PHE A 558 23.59 -24.14 14.14
CA PHE A 558 22.91 -22.97 13.55
C PHE A 558 23.45 -21.64 14.11
N GLU A 559 23.99 -21.62 15.33
CA GLU A 559 24.64 -20.42 15.90
C GLU A 559 25.99 -20.18 15.21
N ARG A 560 26.77 -21.26 14.94
CA ARG A 560 27.98 -21.18 14.12
C ARG A 560 27.67 -20.64 12.72
N GLN A 561 26.54 -21.05 12.12
CA GLN A 561 26.06 -20.49 10.86
C GLN A 561 25.68 -19.01 10.97
N ALA A 562 24.92 -18.60 12.00
CA ALA A 562 24.53 -17.20 12.20
C ALA A 562 25.74 -16.26 12.34
N LEU A 563 26.83 -16.76 12.94
CA LEU A 563 28.08 -16.01 13.10
C LEU A 563 28.80 -15.68 11.77
N LEU A 564 28.48 -16.32 10.65
CA LEU A 564 28.98 -15.92 9.32
C LEU A 564 28.68 -14.45 9.02
N LYS A 565 27.54 -13.95 9.52
CA LYS A 565 27.09 -12.58 9.33
C LYS A 565 27.62 -11.62 10.37
N LEU A 566 28.27 -12.08 11.44
CA LEU A 566 28.70 -11.21 12.53
C LEU A 566 29.74 -10.20 12.04
N ARG A 567 29.48 -8.89 12.21
CA ARG A 567 30.39 -7.79 11.81
C ARG A 567 30.41 -6.69 12.86
N PHE A 568 31.58 -6.11 13.12
CA PHE A 568 31.70 -4.92 13.96
C PHE A 568 30.94 -3.71 13.36
N LEU A 569 30.10 -3.05 14.16
CA LEU A 569 29.35 -1.86 13.75
C LEU A 569 29.87 -0.58 14.41
N ALA A 570 29.95 -0.60 15.75
CA ALA A 570 30.18 0.59 16.55
C ALA A 570 30.92 0.29 17.86
N GLY A 571 31.54 1.31 18.43
CA GLY A 571 32.18 1.26 19.73
C GLY A 571 33.66 0.91 19.73
N ASN A 572 34.11 0.06 20.65
CA ASN A 572 35.53 -0.23 20.83
C ASN A 572 36.11 -1.04 19.67
N ARG A 573 36.98 -0.42 18.87
CA ARG A 573 37.58 -1.09 17.70
C ARG A 573 38.52 -2.24 18.06
N ALA A 574 39.18 -2.20 19.22
CA ALA A 574 40.05 -3.30 19.65
C ALA A 574 39.24 -4.54 20.04
N VAL A 575 38.12 -4.35 20.76
CA VAL A 575 37.15 -5.43 21.04
C VAL A 575 36.54 -5.94 19.75
N GLY A 576 36.18 -5.04 18.82
CA GLY A 576 35.73 -5.37 17.47
C GLY A 576 36.65 -6.38 16.78
N LYS A 577 37.92 -6.02 16.62
CA LYS A 577 38.93 -6.89 16.00
C LYS A 577 39.09 -8.24 16.73
N ALA A 578 39.08 -8.24 18.06
CA ALA A 578 39.25 -9.45 18.85
C ALA A 578 38.09 -10.44 18.67
N VAL A 579 36.84 -9.94 18.65
CA VAL A 579 35.65 -10.76 18.42
C VAL A 579 35.60 -11.28 16.99
N GLU A 580 35.87 -10.43 15.99
CA GLU A 580 35.87 -10.85 14.57
C GLU A 580 36.95 -11.90 14.30
N HIS A 581 38.14 -11.73 14.88
CA HIS A 581 39.20 -12.73 14.80
C HIS A 581 38.79 -14.07 15.43
N HIS A 582 38.17 -14.02 16.61
CA HIS A 582 37.69 -15.23 17.28
C HIS A 582 36.54 -15.91 16.52
N ARG A 583 35.60 -15.13 15.99
CA ARG A 583 34.55 -15.60 15.07
C ARG A 583 35.18 -16.38 13.92
N ASP A 584 36.19 -15.84 13.25
CA ASP A 584 36.81 -16.52 12.10
C ASP A 584 37.47 -17.85 12.50
N GLN A 585 38.13 -17.89 13.66
CA GLN A 585 38.73 -19.12 14.19
C GLN A 585 37.69 -20.19 14.51
N PHE A 586 36.52 -19.81 15.02
CA PHE A 586 35.46 -20.75 15.37
C PHE A 586 34.64 -21.17 14.14
N VAL A 587 34.17 -20.21 13.34
CA VAL A 587 33.28 -20.44 12.21
C VAL A 587 33.98 -21.24 11.12
N TYR A 588 35.24 -20.92 10.82
CA TYR A 588 36.04 -21.55 9.76
C TYR A 588 37.12 -22.50 10.32
N ALA A 589 36.87 -23.07 11.51
CA ALA A 589 37.69 -24.13 12.08
C ALA A 589 37.73 -25.35 11.14
N PRO A 590 38.87 -26.08 11.07
CA PRO A 590 39.00 -27.28 10.25
C PRO A 590 38.12 -28.44 10.74
N ASP A 591 37.68 -28.42 12.00
CA ASP A 591 36.80 -29.43 12.55
C ASP A 591 35.46 -29.46 11.78
N PRO A 592 34.97 -30.65 11.39
CA PRO A 592 33.75 -30.79 10.62
C PRO A 592 32.57 -30.08 11.28
N TRP A 593 31.89 -29.23 10.51
CA TRP A 593 30.60 -28.69 10.91
C TRP A 593 29.50 -29.73 10.69
N ASP A 594 28.58 -29.85 11.65
CA ASP A 594 27.48 -30.83 11.61
C ASP A 594 26.40 -30.43 10.59
N LEU A 595 26.70 -30.72 9.32
CA LEU A 595 25.81 -30.49 8.18
C LEU A 595 24.49 -31.27 8.32
N GLN A 596 24.50 -32.47 8.90
CA GLN A 596 23.29 -33.29 9.00
C GLN A 596 22.25 -32.66 9.92
N THR A 597 22.68 -32.16 11.08
CA THR A 597 21.80 -31.40 11.98
C THR A 597 21.28 -30.13 11.31
N ALA A 598 22.10 -29.44 10.53
CA ALA A 598 21.68 -28.24 9.80
C ALA A 598 20.62 -28.54 8.72
N LEU A 599 20.81 -29.62 7.94
CA LEU A 599 19.83 -30.08 6.95
C LEU A 599 18.53 -30.51 7.61
N HIS A 600 18.60 -31.24 8.73
CA HIS A 600 17.40 -31.63 9.49
C HIS A 600 16.65 -30.39 9.99
N LEU A 601 17.35 -29.39 10.53
CA LEU A 601 16.75 -28.13 10.95
C LEU A 601 16.07 -27.41 9.80
N ARG A 602 16.69 -27.39 8.60
CA ARG A 602 16.10 -26.77 7.42
C ARG A 602 14.80 -27.46 7.00
N GLU A 603 14.77 -28.80 6.99
CA GLU A 603 13.53 -29.55 6.73
C GLU A 603 12.44 -29.26 7.76
N ARG A 604 12.84 -29.15 9.04
CA ARG A 604 11.92 -28.81 10.13
C ARG A 604 11.34 -27.41 9.95
N GLN A 605 12.16 -26.42 9.57
CA GLN A 605 11.70 -25.06 9.27
C GLN A 605 10.67 -25.04 8.14
N ILE A 606 10.86 -25.82 7.06
CA ILE A 606 9.85 -25.94 5.99
C ILE A 606 8.54 -26.48 6.58
N LYS A 607 8.62 -27.57 7.36
CA LYS A 607 7.44 -28.23 7.93
C LYS A 607 6.68 -27.37 8.95
N GLU A 608 7.40 -26.60 9.77
CA GLU A 608 6.83 -25.84 10.90
C GLU A 608 6.41 -24.41 10.52
N LEU A 609 7.10 -23.77 9.58
CA LEU A 609 6.88 -22.36 9.23
C LEU A 609 6.11 -22.15 7.91
N VAL A 610 5.83 -23.22 7.16
CA VAL A 610 5.11 -23.13 5.88
C VAL A 610 3.77 -23.83 6.01
N GLN A 611 2.70 -23.08 5.79
CA GLN A 611 1.35 -23.65 5.78
C GLN A 611 1.18 -24.60 4.57
N PRO A 612 0.59 -25.79 4.75
CA PRO A 612 0.32 -26.70 3.65
C PRO A 612 -0.55 -26.05 2.56
N GLY A 613 -0.17 -26.26 1.30
CA GLY A 613 -0.89 -25.73 0.14
C GLY A 613 -0.60 -24.26 -0.19
N THR A 614 0.34 -23.62 0.50
CA THR A 614 0.74 -22.23 0.22
C THR A 614 2.18 -22.13 -0.27
N THR A 615 2.48 -21.07 -1.02
CA THR A 615 3.85 -20.79 -1.50
C THR A 615 4.48 -19.71 -0.63
N HIS A 616 5.31 -20.11 0.33
CA HIS A 616 6.02 -19.18 1.21
C HIS A 616 7.41 -18.83 0.64
N VAL A 617 7.63 -17.59 0.22
CA VAL A 617 8.81 -17.23 -0.60
C VAL A 617 10.14 -17.22 0.16
N LYS A 618 10.11 -17.10 1.49
CA LYS A 618 11.31 -17.19 2.35
C LYS A 618 11.59 -18.60 2.85
N TYR A 619 10.66 -19.18 3.62
CA TYR A 619 10.84 -20.47 4.29
C TYR A 619 10.48 -21.69 3.43
N GLY A 620 9.74 -21.52 2.33
CA GLY A 620 9.35 -22.59 1.42
C GLY A 620 10.54 -23.31 0.78
N ALA A 621 10.31 -24.53 0.30
CA ALA A 621 11.31 -25.28 -0.46
C ALA A 621 11.69 -24.50 -1.73
N GLY A 622 12.98 -24.21 -1.93
CA GLY A 622 13.46 -23.37 -3.02
C GLY A 622 13.28 -21.86 -2.81
N GLY A 623 12.79 -21.43 -1.65
CA GLY A 623 12.68 -20.02 -1.30
C GLY A 623 14.03 -19.37 -0.95
N LEU A 624 13.98 -18.13 -0.47
CA LEU A 624 15.17 -17.34 -0.13
C LEU A 624 16.15 -18.08 0.79
N LEU A 625 15.66 -18.82 1.80
CA LEU A 625 16.55 -19.53 2.72
C LEU A 625 17.37 -20.63 2.05
N ASP A 626 16.85 -21.31 1.03
CA ASP A 626 17.64 -22.33 0.33
C ASP A 626 18.82 -21.68 -0.42
N VAL A 627 18.65 -20.45 -0.92
CA VAL A 627 19.73 -19.66 -1.52
C VAL A 627 20.76 -19.26 -0.46
N GLU A 628 20.31 -18.61 0.63
CA GLU A 628 21.19 -18.16 1.71
C GLU A 628 21.95 -19.33 2.35
N TYR A 629 21.27 -20.44 2.62
CA TYR A 629 21.87 -21.61 3.25
C TYR A 629 22.83 -22.32 2.30
N THR A 630 22.56 -22.35 0.99
CA THR A 630 23.54 -22.88 0.02
C THR A 630 24.87 -22.14 0.14
N VAL A 631 24.83 -20.80 0.15
CA VAL A 631 26.04 -19.98 0.27
C VAL A 631 26.71 -20.20 1.62
N GLN A 632 25.95 -20.12 2.71
CA GLN A 632 26.46 -20.23 4.07
C GLN A 632 27.07 -21.60 4.39
N TYR A 633 26.46 -22.68 3.89
CA TYR A 633 26.96 -24.04 4.12
C TYR A 633 28.32 -24.23 3.44
N LEU A 634 28.50 -23.68 2.25
CA LEU A 634 29.79 -23.74 1.57
C LEU A 634 30.83 -22.88 2.27
N GLN A 635 30.46 -21.71 2.78
CA GLN A 635 31.36 -20.90 3.59
C GLN A 635 31.83 -21.68 4.84
N LEU A 636 30.93 -22.40 5.51
CA LEU A 636 31.28 -23.23 6.67
C LEU A 636 32.17 -24.43 6.30
N MET A 637 31.87 -25.09 5.17
CA MET A 637 32.60 -26.28 4.73
C MET A 637 33.97 -25.96 4.14
N HIS A 638 34.12 -24.83 3.44
CA HIS A 638 35.30 -24.52 2.64
C HIS A 638 36.05 -23.27 3.11
N GLY A 639 35.50 -22.51 4.05
CA GLY A 639 36.11 -21.25 4.48
C GLY A 639 37.44 -21.47 5.19
N HIS A 640 37.71 -22.66 5.73
CA HIS A 640 39.02 -23.01 6.26
C HIS A 640 40.11 -22.86 5.19
N ASP A 641 39.92 -23.50 4.03
CA ASP A 641 40.89 -23.57 2.94
C ASP A 641 40.86 -22.33 2.03
N HIS A 642 39.72 -21.64 1.96
CA HIS A 642 39.50 -20.50 1.07
C HIS A 642 39.17 -19.22 1.85
N PRO A 643 40.15 -18.43 2.32
CA PRO A 643 39.89 -17.21 3.08
C PRO A 643 39.08 -16.15 2.33
N SER A 644 39.10 -16.15 1.00
CA SER A 644 38.36 -15.22 0.13
C SER A 644 36.85 -15.31 0.34
N ILE A 645 36.31 -16.49 0.69
CA ILE A 645 34.86 -16.67 0.91
C ILE A 645 34.41 -16.23 2.30
N ARG A 646 35.31 -15.76 3.18
CA ARG A 646 35.01 -15.33 4.56
C ARG A 646 34.44 -13.90 4.60
N THR A 647 33.38 -13.65 3.83
CA THR A 647 32.65 -12.38 3.81
C THR A 647 31.24 -12.56 4.39
N PRO A 648 30.73 -11.60 5.19
CA PRO A 648 29.36 -11.64 5.65
C PRO A 648 28.35 -11.31 4.53
N ASN A 649 28.74 -10.69 3.41
CA ASN A 649 27.81 -10.33 2.34
C ASN A 649 27.54 -11.54 1.43
N THR A 650 26.26 -11.87 1.16
CA THR A 650 25.91 -13.08 0.39
C THR A 650 26.32 -12.96 -1.07
N ILE A 651 26.18 -11.77 -1.66
CA ILE A 651 26.53 -11.55 -3.07
C ILE A 651 28.04 -11.67 -3.27
N GLU A 652 28.82 -11.03 -2.40
CA GLU A 652 30.28 -11.17 -2.41
C GLU A 652 30.70 -12.63 -2.18
N ALA A 653 30.04 -13.34 -1.25
CA ALA A 653 30.31 -14.75 -1.01
C ALA A 653 30.05 -15.60 -2.27
N ILE A 654 28.96 -15.37 -3.01
CA ILE A 654 28.68 -16.05 -4.28
C ILE A 654 29.79 -15.78 -5.30
N ASP A 655 30.21 -14.53 -5.44
CA ASP A 655 31.27 -14.13 -6.37
C ASP A 655 32.60 -14.83 -6.01
N HIS A 656 32.98 -14.87 -4.72
CA HIS A 656 34.17 -15.57 -4.26
C HIS A 656 34.08 -17.09 -4.39
N LEU A 657 32.95 -17.71 -4.02
CA LEU A 657 32.72 -19.14 -4.20
C LEU A 657 32.85 -19.57 -5.67
N SER A 658 32.40 -18.72 -6.60
CA SER A 658 32.56 -18.96 -8.04
C SER A 658 34.02 -18.83 -8.48
N GLY A 659 34.75 -17.85 -7.95
CA GLY A 659 36.19 -17.66 -8.22
C GLY A 659 37.06 -18.81 -7.72
N GLU A 660 36.68 -19.45 -6.62
CA GLU A 660 37.35 -20.65 -6.07
C GLU A 660 36.91 -21.96 -6.74
N GLY A 661 36.01 -21.90 -7.75
CA GLY A 661 35.51 -23.08 -8.47
C GLY A 661 34.54 -23.95 -7.67
N LEU A 662 34.03 -23.46 -6.53
CA LEU A 662 33.01 -24.14 -5.73
C LEU A 662 31.63 -24.02 -6.39
N PHE A 663 31.41 -23.00 -7.21
CA PHE A 663 30.33 -22.92 -8.19
C PHE A 663 30.87 -22.88 -9.62
N THR A 664 30.09 -23.36 -10.58
CA THR A 664 30.28 -22.94 -11.97
C THR A 664 29.94 -21.44 -12.09
N LEU A 665 30.55 -20.73 -13.05
CA LEU A 665 30.24 -19.32 -13.28
C LEU A 665 28.75 -19.09 -13.59
N GLU A 666 28.12 -20.03 -14.28
CA GLU A 666 26.70 -19.99 -14.62
C GLU A 666 25.81 -20.19 -13.37
N ASP A 667 26.10 -21.20 -12.55
CA ASP A 667 25.35 -21.44 -11.31
C ASP A 667 25.49 -20.28 -10.33
N GLY A 668 26.70 -19.71 -10.21
CA GLY A 668 26.94 -18.54 -9.35
C GLY A 668 26.16 -17.31 -9.82
N ALA A 669 26.19 -17.00 -11.12
CA ALA A 669 25.42 -15.89 -11.68
C ALA A 669 23.92 -16.09 -11.50
N GLN A 670 23.41 -17.30 -11.74
CA GLN A 670 22.02 -17.64 -11.52
C GLN A 670 21.60 -17.52 -10.05
N LEU A 671 22.41 -18.02 -9.12
CA LEU A 671 22.10 -17.98 -7.68
C LEU A 671 22.08 -16.54 -7.15
N LYS A 672 22.95 -15.67 -7.69
CA LYS A 672 22.96 -14.24 -7.42
C LYS A 672 21.71 -13.54 -7.93
N ASP A 673 21.27 -13.86 -9.15
CA ASP A 673 20.02 -13.36 -9.72
C ASP A 673 18.80 -13.84 -8.91
N ASP A 674 18.77 -15.12 -8.54
CA ASP A 674 17.73 -15.71 -7.68
C ASP A 674 17.67 -15.03 -6.31
N TYR A 675 18.83 -14.80 -5.68
CA TYR A 675 18.91 -14.07 -4.41
C TYR A 675 18.29 -12.67 -4.52
N LEU A 676 18.71 -11.89 -5.52
CA LEU A 676 18.19 -10.53 -5.74
C LEU A 676 16.69 -10.55 -6.04
N TYR A 677 16.23 -11.50 -6.85
CA TYR A 677 14.82 -11.66 -7.21
C TYR A 677 13.94 -11.95 -5.98
N PHE A 678 14.29 -12.95 -5.16
CA PHE A 678 13.51 -13.26 -3.95
C PHE A 678 13.55 -12.14 -2.92
N ARG A 679 14.67 -11.41 -2.84
CA ARG A 679 14.77 -10.24 -1.97
C ARG A 679 13.85 -9.12 -2.42
N GLN A 680 13.80 -8.80 -3.72
CA GLN A 680 12.87 -7.82 -4.28
C GLN A 680 11.41 -8.26 -4.12
N LEU A 681 11.10 -9.54 -4.32
CA LEU A 681 9.76 -10.10 -4.09
C LEU A 681 9.31 -9.97 -2.64
N ILE A 682 10.19 -10.31 -1.68
CA ILE A 682 9.92 -10.17 -0.24
C ILE A 682 9.73 -8.71 0.14
N ASP A 683 10.55 -7.80 -0.39
CA ASP A 683 10.40 -6.37 -0.15
C ASP A 683 9.08 -5.85 -0.73
N GLY A 684 8.69 -6.30 -1.93
CA GLY A 684 7.39 -6.01 -2.54
C GLY A 684 6.20 -6.48 -1.70
N LEU A 685 6.25 -7.70 -1.16
CA LEU A 685 5.23 -8.23 -0.25
C LEU A 685 5.16 -7.45 1.06
N ARG A 686 6.32 -7.14 1.66
CA ARG A 686 6.42 -6.36 2.91
C ARG A 686 5.87 -4.95 2.75
N ILE A 687 6.09 -4.31 1.61
CA ILE A 687 5.48 -3.03 1.31
C ILE A 687 3.96 -3.16 1.34
N VAL A 688 3.36 -4.15 0.67
CA VAL A 688 1.89 -4.36 0.63
C VAL A 688 1.30 -4.66 1.99
N ARG A 689 1.98 -5.52 2.76
CA ARG A 689 1.49 -6.06 4.04
C ARG A 689 1.89 -5.21 5.24
N GLY A 690 2.80 -4.25 5.07
CA GLY A 690 3.31 -3.37 6.13
C GLY A 690 4.00 -4.06 7.30
N HIS A 691 4.29 -5.35 7.20
CA HIS A 691 4.97 -6.09 8.25
C HIS A 691 5.81 -7.23 7.67
N ALA A 692 6.73 -7.73 8.48
CA ALA A 692 7.71 -8.75 8.06
C ALA A 692 7.19 -10.20 8.04
N GLN A 693 5.98 -10.45 8.58
CA GLN A 693 5.50 -11.80 8.93
C GLN A 693 4.92 -12.59 7.76
N ASP A 694 3.93 -12.03 7.05
CA ASP A 694 3.29 -12.71 5.92
C ASP A 694 4.11 -12.57 4.64
N LEU A 695 4.73 -13.67 4.25
CA LEU A 695 5.49 -13.81 2.99
C LEU A 695 4.93 -14.96 2.15
N VAL A 696 3.64 -15.26 2.32
CA VAL A 696 2.91 -16.18 1.45
C VAL A 696 2.50 -15.44 0.18
N LEU A 697 2.63 -16.11 -0.97
CA LEU A 697 2.15 -15.55 -2.23
C LEU A 697 0.63 -15.36 -2.19
N PRO A 698 0.12 -14.24 -2.75
CA PRO A 698 -1.31 -14.07 -2.93
C PRO A 698 -1.91 -15.20 -3.79
N PRO A 699 -3.21 -15.52 -3.63
CA PRO A 699 -3.86 -16.52 -4.47
C PRO A 699 -3.77 -16.19 -5.97
N SER A 700 -3.63 -17.20 -6.81
CA SER A 700 -3.59 -17.07 -8.27
C SER A 700 -4.85 -16.35 -8.79
N GLY A 701 -4.68 -15.45 -9.74
CA GLY A 701 -5.77 -14.63 -10.29
C GLY A 701 -6.35 -13.56 -9.36
N SER A 702 -5.83 -13.41 -8.14
CA SER A 702 -6.26 -12.34 -7.22
C SER A 702 -5.69 -10.98 -7.61
N ASP A 703 -6.40 -9.92 -7.23
CA ASP A 703 -6.00 -8.52 -7.44
C ASP A 703 -4.68 -8.22 -6.76
N GLU A 704 -4.46 -8.85 -5.60
CA GLU A 704 -3.20 -8.70 -4.87
C GLU A 704 -2.01 -9.26 -5.66
N MET A 705 -2.18 -10.39 -6.36
CA MET A 705 -1.14 -10.94 -7.24
C MET A 705 -0.85 -10.01 -8.42
N VAL A 706 -1.89 -9.43 -9.01
CA VAL A 706 -1.78 -8.42 -10.09
C VAL A 706 -1.00 -7.19 -9.62
N PHE A 707 -1.33 -6.63 -8.47
CA PHE A 707 -0.66 -5.44 -7.96
C PHE A 707 0.77 -5.74 -7.49
N LEU A 708 1.05 -6.96 -7.02
CA LEU A 708 2.41 -7.42 -6.75
C LEU A 708 3.26 -7.46 -8.02
N ALA A 709 2.74 -8.03 -9.12
CA ALA A 709 3.43 -8.07 -10.41
C ALA A 709 3.73 -6.66 -10.95
N ARG A 710 2.74 -5.76 -10.93
CA ARG A 710 2.94 -4.36 -11.35
C ARG A 710 4.00 -3.66 -10.52
N ARG A 711 4.05 -3.88 -9.20
CA ARG A 711 5.07 -3.28 -8.31
C ARG A 711 6.47 -3.81 -8.61
N LEU A 712 6.59 -5.08 -8.97
CA LEU A 712 7.87 -5.69 -9.38
C LEU A 712 8.28 -5.31 -10.81
N GLY A 713 7.57 -4.35 -11.44
CA GLY A 713 7.91 -3.81 -12.74
C GLY A 713 7.32 -4.58 -13.93
N MET A 714 6.42 -5.53 -13.69
CA MET A 714 5.72 -6.25 -14.75
C MET A 714 4.57 -5.38 -15.29
N LEU A 715 4.93 -4.43 -16.16
CA LEU A 715 4.02 -3.46 -16.78
C LEU A 715 3.48 -3.97 -18.12
N THR A 716 3.02 -5.23 -18.15
CA THR A 716 2.34 -5.81 -19.32
C THR A 716 0.99 -5.12 -19.54
N THR A 717 0.56 -5.00 -20.80
CA THR A 717 -0.77 -4.43 -21.13
C THR A 717 -1.92 -5.30 -20.64
N ASN A 718 -1.68 -6.61 -20.49
CA ASN A 718 -2.61 -7.52 -19.82
C ASN A 718 -2.07 -7.80 -18.42
N TRP A 719 -2.73 -7.23 -17.41
CA TRP A 719 -2.28 -7.31 -16.02
C TRP A 719 -2.42 -8.70 -15.42
N LEU A 720 -3.46 -9.45 -15.81
CA LEU A 720 -3.63 -10.85 -15.41
C LEU A 720 -2.50 -11.70 -15.97
N GLN A 721 -2.12 -11.47 -17.23
CA GLN A 721 -0.95 -12.14 -17.80
C GLN A 721 0.33 -11.81 -17.03
N GLY A 722 0.53 -10.55 -16.64
CA GLY A 722 1.70 -10.16 -15.83
C GLY A 722 1.72 -10.86 -14.46
N ALA A 723 0.56 -11.06 -13.85
CA ALA A 723 0.42 -11.82 -12.61
C ALA A 723 0.75 -13.31 -12.80
N ASP A 724 0.24 -13.92 -13.87
CA ASP A 724 0.50 -15.32 -14.22
C ASP A 724 1.99 -15.54 -14.54
N ASP A 725 2.61 -14.60 -15.27
CA ASP A 725 4.04 -14.62 -15.60
C ASP A 725 4.90 -14.51 -14.33
N LEU A 726 4.51 -13.64 -13.38
CA LEU A 726 5.19 -13.53 -12.09
C LEU A 726 5.12 -14.85 -11.33
N GLU A 727 3.93 -15.42 -11.23
CA GLU A 727 3.68 -16.67 -10.53
C GLU A 727 4.51 -17.82 -11.12
N HIS A 728 4.52 -17.91 -12.45
CA HIS A 728 5.29 -18.91 -13.18
C HIS A 728 6.80 -18.75 -12.95
N ALA A 729 7.30 -17.52 -13.00
CA ALA A 729 8.71 -17.22 -12.75
C ALA A 729 9.13 -17.62 -11.32
N ILE A 730 8.30 -17.34 -10.32
CA ILE A 730 8.57 -17.71 -8.93
C ILE A 730 8.64 -19.23 -8.78
N HIS A 731 7.63 -19.97 -9.22
CA HIS A 731 7.60 -21.42 -9.09
C HIS A 731 8.75 -22.11 -9.85
N THR A 732 9.10 -21.59 -11.03
CA THR A 732 10.22 -22.09 -11.83
C THR A 732 11.55 -21.91 -11.08
N ARG A 733 11.81 -20.72 -10.54
CA ARG A 733 13.02 -20.44 -9.75
C ARG A 733 13.06 -21.28 -8.48
N MET A 734 11.97 -21.36 -7.72
CA MET A 734 11.91 -22.20 -6.50
C MET A 734 12.22 -23.66 -6.82
N THR A 735 11.67 -24.20 -7.90
CA THR A 735 11.94 -25.58 -8.32
C THR A 735 13.42 -25.79 -8.66
N LYS A 736 14.03 -24.86 -9.42
CA LYS A 736 15.44 -24.92 -9.80
C LYS A 736 16.36 -24.83 -8.58
N ILE A 737 16.14 -23.85 -7.71
CA ILE A 737 16.91 -23.66 -6.47
C ILE A 737 16.82 -24.89 -5.58
N ARG A 738 15.60 -25.43 -5.39
CA ARG A 738 15.41 -26.61 -4.55
C ARG A 738 16.15 -27.83 -5.10
N LYS A 739 16.12 -28.02 -6.42
CA LYS A 739 16.86 -29.10 -7.08
C LYS A 739 18.37 -28.93 -6.87
N GLN A 740 18.92 -27.73 -7.09
CA GLN A 740 20.34 -27.44 -6.89
C GLN A 740 20.75 -27.65 -5.42
N PHE A 741 19.94 -27.19 -4.46
CA PHE A 741 20.17 -27.39 -3.03
C PHE A 741 20.29 -28.89 -2.69
N LEU A 742 19.34 -29.71 -3.15
CA LEU A 742 19.33 -31.15 -2.87
C LEU A 742 20.45 -31.92 -3.59
N GLN A 743 20.86 -31.47 -4.78
CA GLN A 743 22.01 -32.05 -5.50
C GLN A 743 23.32 -31.77 -4.77
N ARG A 744 23.46 -30.57 -4.19
CA ARG A 744 24.64 -30.16 -3.42
C ARG A 744 24.70 -30.85 -2.05
N PHE A 745 23.55 -30.98 -1.40
CA PHE A 745 23.41 -31.50 -0.05
C PHE A 745 22.41 -32.67 -0.03
N PRO A 746 22.79 -33.86 -0.54
CA PRO A 746 21.89 -35.00 -0.59
C PRO A 746 21.52 -35.46 0.83
N LYS A 747 20.26 -35.87 1.00
CA LYS A 747 19.83 -36.57 2.23
C LYS A 747 20.57 -37.90 2.29
N GLN A 748 21.21 -38.17 3.42
CA GLN A 748 21.84 -39.46 3.71
C GLN A 748 20.80 -40.51 4.06
#